data_AF-A0A502F8Q7-F1
#
_entry.id   AF-A0A502F8Q7-F1
#
_cell.length_a   1.000
_cell.length_b   1.000
_cell.length_c   1.000
_cell.angle_alpha   90.00
_cell.angle_beta   90.00
_cell.angle_gamma   90.00
#
_symmetry.space_group_name_H-M   'P 1'
#
loop_
_entity.id
_entity.type
_entity.pdbx_description
1 polymer ?
#
loop_
_entity_poly.entity_id
_entity_poly.type
_entity_poly.pdbx_seq_one_letter_code
_entity_poly.pdbx_strand_id
1 'polypeptide(L)'
;MAALPVGRQWLTESLLVLRTVPTPAGAPRFATKRWAWNLTSSDWRKISYDAGASFTAHERPVASLADVAALLEKVRLDPQAFIVRGELLPEARAILEENPKHRFRRAKKVSRTGKLPTLGEVPRRWLMIDVDGWPLRQSDDLADDPESAIEAAIHDLLPECFHDVACWWQLSSSAGFVAGVLKVHLFFWLAEPISNDDLRLYLHVHAPAVDRAPFNAAQPHYIADPIIEGGHDPLPRRTGWVKGLEEAVTLPALDLDALRATVQKRREKVAAGAGLDPTAARTVAGALALLGDGEGREGWHAPLRRATLLYARQTPPQNRDDQAVKGACRAAIQAAADREPGEHSAADLARFGSDAYLDALLDGAFVWVDANKREVPEGVAPHHEAPAHDLTEARGEMHDRIGTFMLDAARWRAAPKGAKPPHLGLAVDVGAGKSREARIAAVDWVVAAKAAEQPHRTLWLGPTTKLNVEAEEAFAAEAERQGVTVAVHRGRERDDPLNPNAQMCLDLDAVKLATSAGEVVETAVCGGKKEGAPACPFRHGENQCGYYRQAAAVGAADIVIATHEAGFHTLPGGIQKGLSLTILDEAFWQDGLKTGRTIAVDVLTDGLGNHPVLAKAGGGRQVPDYDATDALLTARTKLQRALEAAPEGYVRREALDATGLSAAECGAARGHEWNRRIEGLQRPGMSAEARREAAEQAGVNAQVARWAAMWTVMADLLASGNEATGRAELLWRKDREGEQRWSLSLNTISEMMGAIHEAPVLLLDATMPADLVRAYLPRLEVPEPVRVKAPHMEVRQVRGGWGKTTLLPGRMKVTLDENGKPENLPPILANLRDFVAGETCGERSLVITYEDAEAAFAGLPGVETGHFNAVAGIDRWKDVRHLFVIGRPRPRSDQVRVLAAALTGEPVEVAESQRETRGVRLTEGRSGTVEVRAYANPAAELVSTAITDAEIVQGIGRARGINRTEQDPVRVWLFADVVTPLLVDELLDWRDLAPGSVERMACRGIFLASPSDAARAYPDLFGTVEAGKKAFQRWGVEKGEVGDIPLRLVTLRGMSPTSGVWAFTYRPKGAGQRTQRGWARTEFDPEDVWRFLEERLGELAAFTPEDRPEPEPPRPGPPDAPSVPWPSIGRNVPPNASGGLPGLSEVGLSLPPSRSPVLAEDLRPQTGLPPRKPGASAAVRAAPPSAGAATWNPIGGGGGG
;
A
#
# COMPACT_ATOMS: atom_id res chain seq x y z
N MET A 1 -74.97 -19.34 -38.93
CA MET A 1 -75.00 -19.41 -37.45
C MET A 1 -73.99 -20.44 -37.01
N ALA A 2 -72.91 -20.04 -36.34
CA ALA A 2 -71.90 -20.92 -35.76
C ALA A 2 -71.39 -20.26 -34.47
N ALA A 3 -71.00 -21.07 -33.49
CA ALA A 3 -70.94 -20.66 -32.09
C ALA A 3 -69.96 -19.52 -31.78
N LEU A 4 -70.36 -18.64 -30.85
CA LEU A 4 -69.46 -17.80 -30.07
C LEU A 4 -68.48 -18.70 -29.30
N PRO A 5 -67.15 -18.54 -29.44
CA PRO A 5 -66.22 -19.10 -28.48
C PRO A 5 -66.27 -18.23 -27.21
N VAL A 6 -66.90 -18.83 -26.20
CA VAL A 6 -66.82 -18.55 -24.76
C VAL A 6 -65.64 -17.64 -24.37
N GLY A 7 -65.95 -16.56 -23.65
CA GLY A 7 -64.97 -15.56 -23.27
C GLY A 7 -63.81 -16.12 -22.43
N ARG A 8 -62.60 -15.62 -22.69
CA ARG A 8 -61.50 -15.74 -21.74
C ARG A 8 -61.78 -14.84 -20.53
N GLN A 9 -62.43 -15.41 -19.51
CA GLN A 9 -62.02 -15.11 -18.13
C GLN A 9 -60.50 -15.27 -18.08
N TRP A 10 -59.75 -14.22 -17.74
CA TRP A 10 -58.43 -14.23 -17.06
C TRP A 10 -57.89 -12.78 -17.03
N LEU A 11 -58.41 -11.95 -16.11
CA LEU A 11 -57.65 -10.85 -15.53
C LEU A 11 -57.82 -10.89 -14.00
N THR A 12 -57.63 -12.08 -13.44
CA THR A 12 -57.11 -12.18 -12.07
C THR A 12 -55.73 -11.54 -12.09
N GLU A 13 -55.62 -10.34 -11.53
CA GLU A 13 -54.33 -9.71 -11.30
C GLU A 13 -53.40 -10.69 -10.56
N SER A 14 -52.11 -10.65 -10.86
CA SER A 14 -51.17 -11.62 -10.34
C SER A 14 -49.82 -11.02 -9.99
N LEU A 15 -49.22 -11.59 -8.95
CA LEU A 15 -47.83 -11.39 -8.59
C LEU A 15 -47.05 -12.63 -9.00
N LEU A 16 -46.02 -12.43 -9.82
CA LEU A 16 -45.11 -13.48 -10.25
C LEU A 16 -43.86 -13.47 -9.37
N VAL A 17 -43.78 -14.44 -8.46
CA VAL A 17 -42.64 -14.62 -7.56
C VAL A 17 -41.60 -15.50 -8.24
N LEU A 18 -40.36 -15.01 -8.36
CA LEU A 18 -39.21 -15.75 -8.86
C LEU A 18 -38.27 -16.09 -7.70
N ARG A 19 -37.73 -17.31 -7.69
CA ARG A 19 -36.73 -17.76 -6.71
C ARG A 19 -35.39 -18.10 -7.36
N THR A 20 -34.30 -17.68 -6.72
CA THR A 20 -32.93 -17.97 -7.19
C THR A 20 -32.60 -19.45 -7.12
N VAL A 21 -31.75 -19.93 -8.03
CA VAL A 21 -31.25 -21.32 -8.03
C VAL A 21 -29.80 -21.36 -7.50
N PRO A 22 -29.42 -22.36 -6.69
CA PRO A 22 -28.03 -22.56 -6.25
C PRO A 22 -27.00 -22.64 -7.38
N THR A 23 -25.73 -22.40 -7.06
CA THR A 23 -24.61 -22.59 -7.99
C THR A 23 -24.45 -24.06 -8.41
N PRO A 24 -23.68 -24.38 -9.47
CA PRO A 24 -23.35 -25.77 -9.81
C PRO A 24 -22.65 -26.54 -8.66
N ALA A 25 -21.98 -25.83 -7.76
CA ALA A 25 -21.35 -26.37 -6.55
C ALA A 25 -22.29 -26.41 -5.33
N GLY A 26 -23.60 -26.18 -5.51
CA GLY A 26 -24.61 -26.26 -4.45
C GLY A 26 -24.75 -25.03 -3.55
N ALA A 27 -23.88 -24.03 -3.67
CA ALA A 27 -23.94 -22.83 -2.83
C ALA A 27 -25.21 -22.00 -3.08
N PRO A 28 -25.89 -21.47 -2.04
CA PRO A 28 -27.09 -20.67 -2.19
C PRO A 28 -26.81 -19.35 -2.92
N ARG A 29 -27.81 -18.87 -3.65
CA ARG A 29 -27.88 -17.53 -4.21
C ARG A 29 -28.91 -16.72 -3.45
N PHE A 30 -28.81 -15.40 -3.49
CA PHE A 30 -29.70 -14.51 -2.72
C PHE A 30 -30.19 -13.34 -3.58
N ALA A 31 -31.45 -12.98 -3.38
CA ALA A 31 -32.13 -11.84 -3.97
C ALA A 31 -32.19 -10.64 -3.00
N THR A 32 -31.41 -10.68 -1.92
CA THR A 32 -31.31 -9.60 -0.93
C THR A 32 -29.87 -9.33 -0.53
N LYS A 33 -29.61 -8.09 -0.10
CA LYS A 33 -28.31 -7.64 0.39
C LYS A 33 -28.02 -8.29 1.74
N ARG A 34 -26.75 -8.62 1.95
CA ARG A 34 -26.22 -9.04 3.25
C ARG A 34 -25.60 -7.82 3.96
N TRP A 35 -25.81 -7.70 5.26
CA TRP A 35 -25.22 -6.67 6.09
C TRP A 35 -24.52 -7.34 7.26
N ALA A 36 -23.19 -7.24 7.26
CA ALA A 36 -22.37 -7.69 8.36
C ALA A 36 -22.07 -6.50 9.28
N TRP A 37 -22.38 -6.62 10.56
CA TRP A 37 -21.95 -5.66 11.57
C TRP A 37 -20.44 -5.73 11.69
N ASN A 38 -19.76 -4.61 11.46
CA ASN A 38 -18.32 -4.55 11.60
C ASN A 38 -17.97 -4.13 13.03
N LEU A 39 -17.70 -5.12 13.88
CA LEU A 39 -17.35 -4.92 15.30
C LEU A 39 -16.19 -3.93 15.53
N THR A 40 -15.33 -3.70 14.53
CA THR A 40 -14.16 -2.81 14.68
C THR A 40 -14.40 -1.37 14.20
N SER A 41 -15.38 -1.11 13.33
CA SER A 41 -15.75 0.27 12.92
C SER A 41 -17.16 0.68 13.35
N SER A 42 -17.84 -0.16 14.15
CA SER A 42 -19.20 0.06 14.67
C SER A 42 -20.20 0.50 13.59
N ASP A 43 -20.01 -0.02 12.37
CA ASP A 43 -20.80 0.31 11.19
C ASP A 43 -21.27 -0.94 10.44
N TRP A 44 -22.23 -0.72 9.55
CA TRP A 44 -22.85 -1.78 8.77
C TRP A 44 -22.14 -1.98 7.43
N ARG A 45 -21.46 -3.12 7.27
CA ARG A 45 -20.80 -3.48 6.01
C ARG A 45 -21.79 -4.12 5.04
N LYS A 46 -22.13 -3.40 3.98
CA LYS A 46 -22.89 -3.93 2.83
C LYS A 46 -22.10 -4.99 2.06
N ILE A 47 -22.71 -6.16 1.90
CA ILE A 47 -22.27 -7.24 1.01
C ILE A 47 -23.31 -7.35 -0.11
N SER A 48 -22.86 -7.14 -1.36
CA SER A 48 -23.70 -7.24 -2.55
C SER A 48 -24.25 -8.64 -2.75
N TYR A 49 -25.44 -8.73 -3.34
CA TYR A 49 -26.14 -9.99 -3.60
C TYR A 49 -25.80 -10.55 -4.99
N ASP A 50 -25.98 -11.86 -5.16
CA ASP A 50 -25.94 -12.53 -6.46
C ASP A 50 -27.18 -13.42 -6.60
N ALA A 51 -28.14 -12.96 -7.42
CA ALA A 51 -29.37 -13.69 -7.72
C ALA A 51 -29.22 -14.68 -8.89
N GLY A 52 -28.12 -14.63 -9.65
CA GLY A 52 -27.89 -15.43 -10.85
C GLY A 52 -28.83 -15.10 -12.02
N ALA A 53 -28.91 -16.04 -12.97
CA ALA A 53 -29.60 -15.87 -14.25
C ALA A 53 -30.71 -16.89 -14.53
N SER A 54 -30.92 -17.86 -13.63
CA SER A 54 -31.89 -18.95 -13.77
C SER A 54 -32.74 -19.04 -12.50
N PHE A 55 -34.06 -19.18 -12.68
CA PHE A 55 -35.05 -19.06 -11.60
C PHE A 55 -36.14 -20.13 -11.72
N THR A 56 -36.82 -20.42 -10.61
CA THR A 56 -38.16 -21.06 -10.62
C THR A 56 -39.23 -19.97 -10.44
N ALA A 57 -40.46 -20.21 -10.90
CA ALA A 57 -41.59 -19.28 -10.76
C ALA A 57 -42.75 -19.87 -9.96
N HIS A 58 -43.43 -18.99 -9.24
CA HIS A 58 -44.77 -19.24 -8.71
C HIS A 58 -45.63 -18.01 -8.95
N GLU A 59 -46.72 -18.18 -9.70
CA GLU A 59 -47.74 -17.15 -9.87
C GLU A 59 -48.76 -17.21 -8.72
N ARG A 60 -49.23 -16.04 -8.28
CA ARG A 60 -50.22 -15.89 -7.21
C ARG A 60 -51.26 -14.84 -7.60
N PRO A 61 -52.56 -15.16 -7.57
CA PRO A 61 -53.60 -14.17 -7.83
C PRO A 61 -53.68 -13.16 -6.67
N VAL A 62 -54.03 -11.92 -7.01
CA VAL A 62 -54.35 -10.80 -6.11
C VAL A 62 -55.57 -10.06 -6.66
N ALA A 63 -56.36 -9.42 -5.81
CA ALA A 63 -57.52 -8.61 -6.23
C ALA A 63 -57.53 -7.19 -5.66
N SER A 64 -56.61 -6.88 -4.74
CA SER A 64 -56.52 -5.62 -3.99
C SER A 64 -55.08 -5.31 -3.55
N LEU A 65 -54.84 -4.09 -3.05
CA LEU A 65 -53.58 -3.75 -2.38
C LEU A 65 -53.34 -4.61 -1.13
N ALA A 66 -54.40 -4.98 -0.42
CA ALA A 66 -54.33 -5.85 0.75
C ALA A 66 -53.84 -7.27 0.39
N ASP A 67 -54.26 -7.84 -0.75
CA ASP A 67 -53.75 -9.13 -1.23
C ASP A 67 -52.28 -9.04 -1.65
N VAL A 68 -51.89 -7.93 -2.28
CA VAL A 68 -50.49 -7.62 -2.61
C VAL A 68 -49.66 -7.60 -1.33
N ALA A 69 -50.01 -6.74 -0.36
CA ALA A 69 -49.34 -6.65 0.93
C ALA A 69 -49.25 -8.01 1.64
N ALA A 70 -50.37 -8.74 1.77
CA ALA A 70 -50.42 -10.05 2.43
C ALA A 70 -49.59 -11.14 1.73
N LEU A 71 -49.27 -11.00 0.45
CA LEU A 71 -48.31 -11.84 -0.25
C LEU A 71 -46.87 -11.35 -0.04
N LEU A 72 -46.62 -10.04 -0.17
CA LEU A 72 -45.28 -9.46 0.01
C LEU A 72 -44.75 -9.67 1.44
N GLU A 73 -45.62 -9.65 2.46
CA GLU A 73 -45.30 -10.03 3.84
C GLU A 73 -44.76 -11.47 3.97
N LYS A 74 -45.12 -12.37 3.05
CA LYS A 74 -44.60 -13.75 3.01
C LYS A 74 -43.36 -13.88 2.13
N VAL A 75 -43.27 -13.09 1.06
CA VAL A 75 -42.14 -13.14 0.11
C VAL A 75 -40.92 -12.41 0.67
N ARG A 76 -41.08 -11.34 1.46
CA ARG A 76 -39.97 -10.59 2.09
C ARG A 76 -39.08 -11.46 2.98
N LEU A 77 -39.66 -12.47 3.63
CA LEU A 77 -38.98 -13.39 4.54
C LEU A 77 -38.18 -14.49 3.81
N ASP A 78 -38.29 -14.60 2.48
CA ASP A 78 -37.50 -15.53 1.68
C ASP A 78 -36.34 -14.79 0.99
N PRO A 79 -35.09 -14.92 1.48
CA PRO A 79 -33.95 -14.21 0.92
C PRO A 79 -33.56 -14.66 -0.49
N GLN A 80 -34.20 -15.70 -1.03
CA GLN A 80 -34.03 -16.18 -2.41
C GLN A 80 -35.11 -15.66 -3.36
N ALA A 81 -36.14 -14.96 -2.85
CA ALA A 81 -37.30 -14.54 -3.63
C ALA A 81 -37.27 -13.06 -4.03
N PHE A 82 -37.86 -12.78 -5.19
CA PHE A 82 -38.17 -11.42 -5.66
C PHE A 82 -39.39 -11.50 -6.60
N ILE A 83 -40.00 -10.36 -6.92
CA ILE A 83 -41.15 -10.32 -7.84
C ILE A 83 -40.77 -9.68 -9.18
N VAL A 84 -41.59 -9.90 -10.21
CA VAL A 84 -41.54 -9.19 -11.48
C VAL A 84 -42.95 -8.77 -11.90
N ARG A 85 -43.08 -7.66 -12.66
CA ARG A 85 -44.39 -7.15 -13.11
C ARG A 85 -44.99 -7.89 -14.31
N GLY A 86 -44.17 -8.61 -15.07
CA GLY A 86 -44.62 -9.38 -16.23
C GLY A 86 -45.51 -10.57 -15.89
N GLU A 87 -46.11 -11.19 -16.90
CA GLU A 87 -46.74 -12.51 -16.78
C GLU A 87 -45.85 -13.61 -17.37
N LEU A 88 -46.09 -14.87 -16.98
CA LEU A 88 -45.52 -16.02 -17.67
C LEU A 88 -46.20 -16.21 -19.03
N LEU A 89 -45.41 -16.32 -20.09
CA LEU A 89 -45.95 -16.65 -21.42
C LEU A 89 -46.54 -18.08 -21.44
N PRO A 90 -47.50 -18.39 -22.33
CA PRO A 90 -48.20 -19.68 -22.35
C PRO A 90 -47.25 -20.89 -22.41
N GLU A 91 -46.18 -20.79 -23.19
CA GLU A 91 -45.16 -21.83 -23.32
C GLU A 91 -44.40 -22.05 -22.00
N ALA A 92 -44.13 -20.97 -21.26
CA ALA A 92 -43.48 -21.03 -19.96
C ALA A 92 -44.42 -21.57 -18.86
N ARG A 93 -45.73 -21.27 -18.90
CA ARG A 93 -46.73 -21.88 -18.02
C ARG A 93 -46.82 -23.39 -18.25
N ALA A 94 -46.98 -23.85 -19.50
CA ALA A 94 -47.07 -25.27 -19.84
C ALA A 94 -45.86 -26.08 -19.32
N ILE A 95 -44.63 -25.55 -19.51
CA ILE A 95 -43.41 -26.19 -19.00
C ILE A 95 -43.38 -26.28 -17.46
N LEU A 96 -43.93 -25.29 -16.75
CA LEU A 96 -44.01 -25.28 -15.29
C LEU A 96 -45.14 -26.17 -14.74
N GLU A 97 -46.22 -26.37 -15.51
CA GLU A 97 -47.28 -27.33 -15.21
C GLU A 97 -46.76 -28.77 -15.34
N GLU A 98 -46.00 -29.09 -16.38
CA GLU A 98 -45.33 -30.39 -16.55
C GLU A 98 -44.20 -30.59 -15.52
N ASN A 99 -43.45 -29.54 -15.19
CA ASN A 99 -42.34 -29.59 -14.24
C ASN A 99 -42.27 -28.33 -13.36
N PRO A 100 -42.88 -28.35 -12.15
CA PRO A 100 -42.86 -27.22 -11.21
C PRO A 100 -41.46 -26.81 -10.71
N LYS A 101 -40.43 -27.61 -10.98
CA LYS A 101 -39.01 -27.31 -10.66
C LYS A 101 -38.21 -26.84 -11.89
N HIS A 102 -38.86 -26.59 -13.03
CA HIS A 102 -38.19 -26.11 -14.23
C HIS A 102 -37.49 -24.77 -14.00
N ARG A 103 -36.30 -24.63 -14.59
CA ARG A 103 -35.41 -23.48 -14.40
C ARG A 103 -35.31 -22.69 -15.69
N PHE A 104 -35.83 -21.47 -15.70
CA PHE A 104 -35.83 -20.60 -16.87
C PHE A 104 -35.10 -19.28 -16.61
N ARG A 105 -34.74 -18.55 -17.67
CA ARG A 105 -34.09 -17.24 -17.57
C ARG A 105 -35.13 -16.13 -17.61
N ARG A 106 -34.88 -15.02 -16.90
CA ARG A 106 -35.74 -13.83 -16.87
C ARG A 106 -35.68 -13.02 -18.19
N ALA A 107 -36.32 -13.51 -19.26
CA ALA A 107 -36.17 -13.00 -20.62
C ALA A 107 -37.49 -12.47 -21.24
N LYS A 108 -37.52 -11.18 -21.61
CA LYS A 108 -38.63 -10.52 -22.34
C LYS A 108 -38.49 -10.57 -23.87
N LYS A 109 -37.29 -10.82 -24.40
CA LYS A 109 -37.00 -10.86 -25.85
C LYS A 109 -36.43 -12.23 -26.24
N VAL A 110 -36.69 -12.65 -27.48
CA VAL A 110 -36.00 -13.81 -28.09
C VAL A 110 -34.49 -13.57 -28.02
N SER A 111 -33.72 -14.56 -27.57
CA SER A 111 -32.26 -14.43 -27.50
C SER A 111 -31.63 -14.40 -28.90
N ARG A 112 -30.40 -13.89 -29.03
CA ARG A 112 -29.59 -14.05 -30.27
C ARG A 112 -29.34 -15.53 -30.65
N THR A 113 -29.68 -16.47 -29.77
CA THR A 113 -29.58 -17.92 -29.96
C THR A 113 -30.95 -18.57 -30.16
N GLY A 114 -31.99 -17.81 -30.53
CA GLY A 114 -33.33 -18.33 -30.85
C GLY A 114 -34.16 -18.83 -29.66
N LYS A 115 -33.72 -18.66 -28.41
CA LYS A 115 -34.53 -19.08 -27.25
C LYS A 115 -35.69 -18.11 -27.06
N LEU A 116 -36.90 -18.66 -26.97
CA LEU A 116 -38.13 -17.90 -26.76
C LEU A 116 -38.07 -17.09 -25.44
N PRO A 117 -38.73 -15.92 -25.38
CA PRO A 117 -38.96 -15.22 -24.13
C PRO A 117 -39.78 -16.08 -23.17
N THR A 118 -39.70 -15.74 -21.88
CA THR A 118 -40.42 -16.43 -20.80
C THR A 118 -41.43 -15.51 -20.11
N LEU A 119 -41.26 -14.19 -20.28
CA LEU A 119 -42.05 -13.16 -19.63
C LEU A 119 -42.68 -12.21 -20.65
N GLY A 120 -43.99 -12.02 -20.54
CA GLY A 120 -44.78 -11.10 -21.36
C GLY A 120 -45.01 -9.75 -20.68
N GLU A 121 -45.21 -8.70 -21.49
CA GLU A 121 -45.73 -7.42 -21.02
C GLU A 121 -47.24 -7.48 -20.87
N VAL A 122 -47.74 -7.06 -19.71
CA VAL A 122 -49.14 -7.11 -19.35
C VAL A 122 -49.50 -5.84 -18.55
N PRO A 123 -50.65 -5.20 -18.81
CA PRO A 123 -51.17 -4.16 -17.93
C PRO A 123 -51.43 -4.72 -16.53
N ARG A 124 -51.07 -3.97 -15.48
CA ARG A 124 -51.35 -4.35 -14.08
C ARG A 124 -51.98 -3.19 -13.33
N ARG A 125 -52.86 -3.50 -12.39
CA ARG A 125 -53.39 -2.59 -11.37
C ARG A 125 -52.38 -2.31 -10.26
N TRP A 126 -51.50 -3.24 -9.92
CA TRP A 126 -50.46 -2.98 -8.94
C TRP A 126 -49.21 -2.33 -9.57
N LEU A 127 -48.57 -1.46 -8.80
CA LEU A 127 -47.27 -0.87 -9.13
C LEU A 127 -46.40 -0.75 -7.88
N MET A 128 -45.09 -0.64 -8.09
CA MET A 128 -44.09 -0.33 -7.06
C MET A 128 -43.29 0.89 -7.51
N ILE A 129 -43.30 1.95 -6.73
CA ILE A 129 -42.37 3.08 -6.83
C ILE A 129 -41.14 2.74 -6.00
N ASP A 130 -39.94 2.86 -6.58
CA ASP A 130 -38.67 2.71 -5.87
C ASP A 130 -38.09 4.10 -5.55
N VAL A 131 -37.97 4.42 -4.26
CA VAL A 131 -37.38 5.67 -3.76
C VAL A 131 -36.03 5.33 -3.12
N ASP A 132 -34.93 5.49 -3.86
CA ASP A 132 -33.57 5.18 -3.37
C ASP A 132 -32.76 6.45 -3.09
N GLY A 133 -32.85 6.99 -1.87
CA GLY A 133 -31.98 8.10 -1.43
C GLY A 133 -32.65 9.47 -1.25
N TRP A 134 -33.95 9.53 -0.99
CA TRP A 134 -34.61 10.81 -0.65
C TRP A 134 -34.08 11.33 0.71
N PRO A 135 -33.70 12.60 0.85
CA PRO A 135 -33.03 13.10 2.06
C PRO A 135 -34.01 13.26 3.23
N LEU A 136 -33.70 12.62 4.36
CA LEU A 136 -34.47 12.76 5.59
C LEU A 136 -34.27 14.15 6.22
N ARG A 137 -35.31 14.69 6.84
CA ARG A 137 -35.25 15.89 7.69
C ARG A 137 -34.73 15.49 9.07
N GLN A 138 -34.23 16.46 9.85
CA GLN A 138 -33.71 16.19 11.21
C GLN A 138 -34.79 15.68 12.19
N SER A 139 -36.06 15.92 11.88
CA SER A 139 -37.24 15.44 12.61
C SER A 139 -37.69 14.02 12.23
N ASP A 140 -37.17 13.45 11.15
CA ASP A 140 -37.71 12.22 10.56
C ASP A 140 -37.03 10.99 11.17
N ASP A 141 -37.79 10.18 11.92
CA ASP A 141 -37.30 8.94 12.54
C ASP A 141 -37.89 7.70 11.87
N LEU A 142 -37.08 6.95 11.13
CA LEU A 142 -37.52 5.73 10.45
C LEU A 142 -37.73 4.51 11.37
N ALA A 143 -37.26 4.56 12.62
CA ALA A 143 -37.47 3.49 13.57
C ALA A 143 -38.86 3.59 14.24
N ASP A 144 -39.21 4.79 14.68
CA ASP A 144 -40.46 5.06 15.42
C ASP A 144 -41.61 5.51 14.51
N ASP A 145 -41.38 6.50 13.63
CA ASP A 145 -42.40 7.10 12.74
C ASP A 145 -41.95 7.20 11.25
N PRO A 146 -41.71 6.05 10.58
CA PRO A 146 -41.40 6.02 9.16
C PRO A 146 -42.55 6.54 8.28
N GLU A 147 -43.81 6.47 8.72
CA GLU A 147 -44.95 6.99 7.98
C GLU A 147 -44.81 8.48 7.66
N SER A 148 -44.49 9.34 8.62
CA SER A 148 -44.32 10.79 8.40
C SER A 148 -43.29 11.12 7.31
N ALA A 149 -42.16 10.40 7.28
CA ALA A 149 -41.12 10.57 6.26
C ALA A 149 -41.56 10.06 4.88
N ILE A 150 -42.36 9.01 4.85
CA ILE A 150 -42.89 8.40 3.63
C ILE A 150 -44.00 9.27 3.01
N GLU A 151 -44.91 9.81 3.82
CA GLU A 151 -45.94 10.76 3.39
C GLU A 151 -45.31 12.03 2.80
N ALA A 152 -44.30 12.59 3.48
CA ALA A 152 -43.51 13.70 2.95
C ALA A 152 -42.86 13.37 1.59
N ALA A 153 -42.26 12.19 1.45
CA ALA A 153 -41.65 11.76 0.19
C ALA A 153 -42.70 11.49 -0.92
N ILE A 154 -43.92 11.04 -0.59
CA ILE A 154 -45.03 10.92 -1.53
C ILE A 154 -45.43 12.30 -2.06
N HIS A 155 -45.62 13.28 -1.18
CA HIS A 155 -45.96 14.64 -1.58
C HIS A 155 -44.86 15.34 -2.39
N ASP A 156 -43.59 15.14 -2.03
CA ASP A 156 -42.45 15.78 -2.70
C ASP A 156 -42.08 15.13 -4.05
N LEU A 157 -42.35 13.83 -4.26
CA LEU A 157 -41.88 13.08 -5.43
C LEU A 157 -42.98 12.63 -6.41
N LEU A 158 -44.22 12.46 -5.94
CA LEU A 158 -45.31 11.88 -6.73
C LEU A 158 -46.38 12.92 -7.10
N PRO A 159 -47.12 12.73 -8.20
CA PRO A 159 -48.23 13.62 -8.57
C PRO A 159 -49.40 13.49 -7.60
N GLU A 160 -50.24 14.53 -7.53
CA GLU A 160 -51.40 14.66 -6.64
C GLU A 160 -52.33 13.42 -6.61
N CYS A 161 -52.47 12.68 -7.71
CA CYS A 161 -53.27 11.44 -7.74
C CYS A 161 -52.72 10.27 -6.90
N PHE A 162 -51.52 10.40 -6.32
CA PHE A 162 -50.93 9.47 -5.35
C PHE A 162 -50.98 10.01 -3.91
N HIS A 163 -51.39 11.26 -3.70
CA HIS A 163 -51.52 11.89 -2.39
C HIS A 163 -52.83 11.43 -1.75
N ASP A 164 -52.86 11.24 -0.43
CA ASP A 164 -54.03 10.76 0.32
C ASP A 164 -54.62 9.42 -0.18
N VAL A 165 -53.84 8.58 -0.86
CA VAL A 165 -54.24 7.23 -1.31
C VAL A 165 -53.54 6.15 -0.50
N ALA A 166 -54.26 5.07 -0.20
CA ALA A 166 -53.74 3.93 0.56
C ALA A 166 -52.48 3.36 -0.11
N CYS A 167 -51.39 3.29 0.67
CA CYS A 167 -50.11 2.78 0.22
C CYS A 167 -49.55 1.78 1.22
N TRP A 168 -49.18 0.59 0.73
CA TRP A 168 -48.36 -0.33 1.51
C TRP A 168 -46.89 -0.05 1.23
N TRP A 169 -46.13 0.25 2.27
CA TRP A 169 -44.73 0.61 2.14
C TRP A 169 -43.80 -0.48 2.66
N GLN A 170 -42.61 -0.57 2.07
CA GLN A 170 -41.53 -1.43 2.52
C GLN A 170 -40.21 -0.66 2.56
N LEU A 171 -39.62 -0.51 3.74
CA LEU A 171 -38.25 -0.02 3.90
C LEU A 171 -37.28 -1.07 3.33
N SER A 172 -36.59 -0.69 2.25
CA SER A 172 -35.74 -1.58 1.46
C SER A 172 -34.64 -2.24 2.29
N SER A 173 -34.01 -3.30 1.77
CA SER A 173 -32.82 -3.96 2.35
C SER A 173 -31.56 -3.07 2.40
N SER A 174 -31.69 -1.74 2.38
CA SER A 174 -30.63 -0.77 2.70
C SER A 174 -31.10 0.40 3.58
N ALA A 175 -32.40 0.49 3.89
CA ALA A 175 -32.91 1.46 4.86
C ALA A 175 -32.39 1.17 6.27
N GLY A 176 -32.14 2.22 7.06
CA GLY A 176 -31.53 2.17 8.39
C GLY A 176 -30.01 1.96 8.39
N PHE A 177 -29.46 1.33 7.35
CA PHE A 177 -28.02 1.09 7.20
C PHE A 177 -27.24 2.22 6.50
N VAL A 178 -27.94 3.24 6.01
CA VAL A 178 -27.36 4.44 5.39
C VAL A 178 -28.03 5.66 6.00
N ALA A 179 -27.27 6.46 6.75
CA ALA A 179 -27.80 7.60 7.49
C ALA A 179 -28.32 8.72 6.57
N GLY A 180 -29.32 9.47 7.05
CA GLY A 180 -29.83 10.68 6.41
C GLY A 180 -30.65 10.49 5.14
N VAL A 181 -31.00 9.25 4.76
CA VAL A 181 -31.79 8.97 3.55
C VAL A 181 -32.88 7.91 3.73
N LEU A 182 -34.06 8.21 3.18
CA LEU A 182 -35.15 7.27 2.97
C LEU A 182 -34.84 6.37 1.77
N LYS A 183 -35.06 5.06 1.95
CA LYS A 183 -34.89 4.02 0.93
C LYS A 183 -36.07 3.06 0.96
N VAL A 184 -37.16 3.37 0.25
CA VAL A 184 -38.47 2.72 0.42
C VAL A 184 -39.08 2.29 -0.91
N HIS A 185 -39.73 1.13 -0.91
CA HIS A 185 -40.63 0.70 -1.98
C HIS A 185 -42.07 1.06 -1.59
N LEU A 186 -42.78 1.79 -2.46
CA LEU A 186 -44.17 2.21 -2.23
C LEU A 186 -45.09 1.47 -3.18
N PHE A 187 -45.99 0.64 -2.64
CA PHE A 187 -46.95 -0.14 -3.42
C PHE A 187 -48.31 0.54 -3.42
N PHE A 188 -48.85 0.71 -4.63
CA PHE A 188 -50.17 1.28 -4.87
C PHE A 188 -51.01 0.35 -5.74
N TRP A 189 -52.33 0.46 -5.59
CA TRP A 189 -53.31 -0.15 -6.49
C TRP A 189 -53.94 0.93 -7.36
N LEU A 190 -54.13 0.63 -8.65
CA LEU A 190 -54.71 1.54 -9.63
C LEU A 190 -56.18 1.22 -9.88
N ALA A 191 -56.99 2.26 -10.06
CA ALA A 191 -58.39 2.16 -10.47
C ALA A 191 -58.57 1.49 -11.85
N GLU A 192 -57.56 1.58 -12.72
CA GLU A 192 -57.49 0.89 -14.02
C GLU A 192 -56.10 0.25 -14.27
N PRO A 193 -56.01 -0.90 -14.95
CA PRO A 193 -54.73 -1.55 -15.25
C PRO A 193 -53.94 -0.76 -16.32
N ILE A 194 -52.70 -0.36 -16.01
CA ILE A 194 -51.84 0.39 -16.94
C ILE A 194 -50.69 -0.45 -17.51
N SER A 195 -50.35 -0.21 -18.78
CA SER A 195 -49.16 -0.80 -19.41
C SER A 195 -47.87 -0.25 -18.78
N ASN A 196 -46.80 -1.05 -18.83
CA ASN A 196 -45.48 -0.61 -18.36
C ASN A 196 -44.91 0.57 -19.17
N ASP A 197 -45.24 0.68 -20.45
CA ASP A 197 -44.69 1.72 -21.32
C ASP A 197 -45.40 3.07 -21.11
N ASP A 198 -46.73 3.05 -20.93
CA ASP A 198 -47.52 4.26 -20.65
C ASP A 198 -47.26 4.79 -19.23
N LEU A 199 -47.11 3.91 -18.23
CA LEU A 199 -46.75 4.31 -16.87
C LEU A 199 -45.34 4.94 -16.81
N ARG A 200 -44.35 4.40 -17.54
CA ARG A 200 -43.02 5.03 -17.67
C ARG A 200 -43.08 6.40 -18.34
N LEU A 201 -44.02 6.60 -19.26
CA LEU A 201 -44.22 7.85 -19.97
C LEU A 201 -44.80 8.92 -19.03
N TYR A 202 -45.88 8.57 -18.31
CA TYR A 202 -46.52 9.43 -17.32
C TYR A 202 -45.54 9.85 -16.20
N LEU A 203 -44.85 8.88 -15.57
CA LEU A 203 -43.89 9.16 -14.51
C LEU A 203 -42.68 9.97 -15.03
N HIS A 204 -42.25 9.81 -16.28
CA HIS A 204 -41.15 10.65 -16.79
C HIS A 204 -41.53 12.13 -16.92
N VAL A 205 -42.82 12.44 -17.15
CA VAL A 205 -43.29 13.81 -17.26
C VAL A 205 -43.56 14.39 -15.87
N HIS A 206 -44.36 13.68 -15.05
CA HIS A 206 -44.93 14.20 -13.80
C HIS A 206 -44.18 13.80 -12.51
N ALA A 207 -43.30 12.79 -12.55
CA ALA A 207 -42.50 12.34 -11.41
C ALA A 207 -41.03 12.09 -11.82
N PRO A 208 -40.33 13.10 -12.39
CA PRO A 208 -39.05 12.89 -13.08
C PRO A 208 -37.92 12.38 -12.18
N ALA A 209 -38.02 12.59 -10.86
CA ALA A 209 -37.07 12.14 -9.85
C ALA A 209 -37.21 10.65 -9.45
N VAL A 210 -38.30 9.98 -9.85
CA VAL A 210 -38.56 8.57 -9.53
C VAL A 210 -37.82 7.63 -10.47
N ASP A 211 -37.27 6.52 -9.95
CA ASP A 211 -36.71 5.47 -10.82
C ASP A 211 -37.83 4.76 -11.59
N ARG A 212 -37.63 4.67 -12.90
CA ARG A 212 -38.55 4.08 -13.86
C ARG A 212 -38.08 2.71 -14.36
N ALA A 213 -36.90 2.24 -13.92
CA ALA A 213 -36.44 0.88 -14.20
C ALA A 213 -37.41 -0.23 -13.75
N PRO A 214 -38.09 -0.15 -12.58
CA PRO A 214 -39.02 -1.19 -12.12
C PRO A 214 -40.13 -1.55 -13.11
N PHE A 215 -40.57 -0.62 -13.95
CA PHE A 215 -41.72 -0.79 -14.85
C PHE A 215 -41.39 -1.55 -16.13
N ASN A 216 -40.90 -2.79 -16.03
CA ASN A 216 -40.59 -3.64 -17.17
C ASN A 216 -40.92 -5.09 -16.81
N ALA A 217 -41.58 -5.83 -17.70
CA ALA A 217 -42.02 -7.20 -17.44
C ALA A 217 -40.91 -8.12 -16.90
N ALA A 218 -39.66 -7.88 -17.31
CA ALA A 218 -38.53 -8.65 -16.84
C ALA A 218 -37.78 -8.02 -15.65
N GLN A 219 -37.98 -6.77 -15.25
CA GLN A 219 -37.16 -6.17 -14.20
C GLN A 219 -37.51 -6.77 -12.82
N PRO A 220 -36.50 -7.17 -12.01
CA PRO A 220 -36.73 -7.69 -10.67
C PRO A 220 -37.05 -6.55 -9.70
N HIS A 221 -38.05 -6.73 -8.85
CA HIS A 221 -38.27 -5.89 -7.67
C HIS A 221 -37.78 -6.66 -6.44
N TYR A 222 -36.66 -6.20 -5.86
CA TYR A 222 -35.95 -6.89 -4.78
C TYR A 222 -36.58 -6.59 -3.42
N ILE A 223 -37.68 -7.30 -3.12
CA ILE A 223 -38.48 -7.10 -1.92
C ILE A 223 -38.11 -8.03 -0.74
N ALA A 224 -36.99 -8.75 -0.81
CA ALA A 224 -36.53 -9.59 0.30
C ALA A 224 -35.79 -8.75 1.37
N ASP A 225 -36.01 -9.11 2.64
CA ASP A 225 -35.40 -8.44 3.80
C ASP A 225 -33.88 -8.58 3.85
N PRO A 226 -33.16 -7.66 4.50
CA PRO A 226 -31.71 -7.79 4.66
C PRO A 226 -31.35 -9.06 5.42
N ILE A 227 -30.37 -9.82 4.92
CA ILE A 227 -29.72 -10.84 5.75
C ILE A 227 -28.72 -10.11 6.66
N ILE A 228 -28.86 -10.29 7.98
CA ILE A 228 -28.05 -9.60 8.98
C ILE A 228 -27.12 -10.58 9.66
N GLU A 229 -25.84 -10.20 9.79
CA GLU A 229 -24.77 -11.02 10.35
C GLU A 229 -24.02 -10.21 11.42
N GLY A 230 -23.92 -10.73 12.65
CA GLY A 230 -23.13 -10.13 13.73
C GLY A 230 -23.74 -8.93 14.47
N GLY A 231 -25.00 -8.56 14.22
CA GLY A 231 -25.71 -7.48 14.92
C GLY A 231 -27.24 -7.55 14.75
N HIS A 232 -27.95 -6.46 15.08
CA HIS A 232 -29.41 -6.35 15.00
C HIS A 232 -29.86 -5.40 13.89
N ASP A 233 -31.08 -5.57 13.36
CA ASP A 233 -31.64 -4.62 12.41
C ASP A 233 -31.80 -3.22 13.06
N PRO A 234 -31.26 -2.14 12.48
CA PRO A 234 -31.48 -0.78 12.98
C PRO A 234 -32.94 -0.31 12.85
N LEU A 235 -33.80 -1.04 12.14
CA LEU A 235 -35.22 -0.72 12.00
C LEU A 235 -36.08 -1.82 12.66
N PRO A 236 -36.87 -1.51 13.70
CA PRO A 236 -37.73 -2.49 14.38
C PRO A 236 -38.92 -2.91 13.50
N ARG A 237 -39.30 -2.06 12.54
CA ARG A 237 -40.38 -2.27 11.58
C ARG A 237 -39.91 -1.89 10.19
N ARG A 238 -40.17 -2.75 9.21
CA ARG A 238 -39.75 -2.57 7.80
C ARG A 238 -40.91 -2.53 6.80
N THR A 239 -42.14 -2.71 7.25
CA THR A 239 -43.37 -2.60 6.45
C THR A 239 -44.48 -1.94 7.24
N GLY A 240 -45.42 -1.35 6.52
CA GLY A 240 -46.57 -0.69 7.11
C GLY A 240 -47.51 -0.12 6.06
N TRP A 241 -48.40 0.76 6.51
CA TRP A 241 -49.44 1.37 5.69
C TRP A 241 -49.47 2.88 5.90
N VAL A 242 -49.40 3.66 4.83
CA VAL A 242 -49.96 5.01 4.81
C VAL A 242 -51.46 4.86 4.60
N LYS A 243 -52.24 5.53 5.46
CA LYS A 243 -53.71 5.50 5.37
C LYS A 243 -54.17 6.57 4.38
N GLY A 244 -54.80 6.14 3.30
CA GLY A 244 -55.47 7.05 2.38
C GLY A 244 -56.93 7.30 2.74
N LEU A 245 -57.48 8.34 2.13
CA LEU A 245 -58.92 8.55 1.96
C LEU A 245 -59.48 7.64 0.86
N GLU A 246 -58.65 7.29 -0.14
CA GLU A 246 -58.99 6.42 -1.27
C GLU A 246 -58.18 5.10 -1.24
N GLU A 247 -58.80 4.00 -1.69
CA GLU A 247 -58.18 2.66 -1.75
C GLU A 247 -57.40 2.40 -3.07
N ALA A 248 -57.55 3.28 -4.06
CA ALA A 248 -56.92 3.11 -5.37
C ALA A 248 -56.59 4.45 -6.06
N VAL A 249 -55.39 4.53 -6.63
CA VAL A 249 -54.91 5.66 -7.43
C VAL A 249 -55.73 5.73 -8.73
N THR A 250 -56.43 6.84 -8.91
CA THR A 250 -57.10 7.16 -10.18
C THR A 250 -56.18 8.09 -10.98
N LEU A 251 -55.53 7.55 -12.01
CA LEU A 251 -54.69 8.35 -12.91
C LEU A 251 -55.57 9.29 -13.75
N PRO A 252 -55.11 10.52 -14.04
CA PRO A 252 -55.81 11.40 -14.98
C PRO A 252 -55.83 10.82 -16.39
N ALA A 253 -56.78 11.26 -17.21
CA ALA A 253 -56.87 10.84 -18.61
C ALA A 253 -55.55 11.12 -19.36
N LEU A 254 -54.90 10.05 -19.83
CA LEU A 254 -53.55 10.12 -20.39
C LEU A 254 -53.57 10.54 -21.87
N ASP A 255 -53.21 11.78 -22.16
CA ASP A 255 -52.83 12.19 -23.53
C ASP A 255 -51.42 11.64 -23.83
N LEU A 256 -51.38 10.41 -24.34
CA LEU A 256 -50.14 9.71 -24.66
C LEU A 256 -49.29 10.43 -25.72
N ASP A 257 -49.90 11.21 -26.61
CA ASP A 257 -49.18 11.89 -27.69
C ASP A 257 -48.58 13.22 -27.21
N ALA A 258 -49.29 13.99 -26.37
CA ALA A 258 -48.71 15.14 -25.67
C ALA A 258 -47.58 14.71 -24.70
N LEU A 259 -47.77 13.60 -23.98
CA LEU A 259 -46.72 13.03 -23.12
C LEU A 259 -45.51 12.59 -23.96
N ARG A 260 -45.69 11.86 -25.07
CA ARG A 260 -44.61 11.47 -26.00
C ARG A 260 -43.87 12.69 -26.56
N ALA A 261 -44.58 13.72 -27.00
CA ALA A 261 -43.98 14.95 -27.50
C ALA A 261 -43.14 15.66 -26.40
N THR A 262 -43.61 15.66 -25.16
CA THR A 262 -42.88 16.23 -24.02
C THR A 262 -41.62 15.42 -23.69
N VAL A 263 -41.72 14.09 -23.66
CA VAL A 263 -40.56 13.18 -23.47
C VAL A 263 -39.54 13.35 -24.60
N GLN A 264 -40.01 13.49 -25.85
CA GLN A 264 -39.16 13.67 -27.02
C GLN A 264 -38.42 15.02 -26.96
N LYS A 265 -39.12 16.13 -26.66
CA LYS A 265 -38.48 17.44 -26.44
C LYS A 265 -37.46 17.42 -25.30
N ARG A 266 -37.75 16.75 -24.17
CA ARG A 266 -36.79 16.57 -23.07
C ARG A 266 -35.56 15.76 -23.52
N ARG A 267 -35.76 14.67 -24.28
CA ARG A 267 -34.67 13.87 -24.86
C ARG A 267 -33.84 14.64 -25.88
N GLU A 268 -34.47 15.50 -26.69
CA GLU A 268 -33.79 16.36 -27.65
C GLU A 268 -32.94 17.42 -26.93
N LYS A 269 -33.45 18.08 -25.88
CA LYS A 269 -32.63 18.94 -24.98
C LYS A 269 -31.44 18.18 -24.38
N VAL A 270 -31.65 16.96 -23.85
CA VAL A 270 -30.58 16.15 -23.24
C VAL A 270 -29.55 15.67 -24.28
N ALA A 271 -29.99 15.30 -25.49
CA ALA A 271 -29.13 14.87 -26.59
C ALA A 271 -28.38 16.04 -27.25
N ALA A 272 -28.95 17.24 -27.23
CA ALA A 272 -28.28 18.50 -27.58
C ALA A 272 -27.28 18.98 -26.50
N GLY A 273 -27.18 18.26 -25.37
CA GLY A 273 -26.19 18.50 -24.32
C GLY A 273 -26.65 19.41 -23.18
N ALA A 274 -27.88 19.94 -23.23
CA ALA A 274 -28.37 21.04 -22.40
C ALA A 274 -28.84 20.68 -20.98
N GLY A 275 -28.19 19.71 -20.33
CA GLY A 275 -28.44 19.32 -18.93
C GLY A 275 -27.15 18.91 -18.21
N LEU A 276 -26.95 19.46 -17.02
CA LEU A 276 -25.76 19.40 -16.17
C LEU A 276 -26.17 19.31 -14.69
N ASP A 277 -26.26 18.09 -14.16
CA ASP A 277 -26.47 17.81 -12.73
C ASP A 277 -25.79 18.83 -11.78
N PRO A 278 -26.54 19.59 -10.96
CA PRO A 278 -26.00 20.60 -10.05
C PRO A 278 -24.92 20.08 -9.11
N THR A 279 -24.95 18.81 -8.73
CA THR A 279 -23.92 18.21 -7.85
C THR A 279 -22.53 18.21 -8.49
N ALA A 280 -22.44 18.33 -9.82
CA ALA A 280 -21.19 18.38 -10.56
C ALA A 280 -20.47 19.74 -10.50
N ALA A 281 -21.14 20.81 -10.05
CA ALA A 281 -20.51 22.12 -9.86
C ALA A 281 -19.49 22.08 -8.70
N ARG A 282 -18.30 22.68 -8.90
CA ARG A 282 -17.19 22.70 -7.93
C ARG A 282 -16.99 24.04 -7.21
N THR A 283 -17.60 25.12 -7.69
CA THR A 283 -17.49 26.47 -7.10
C THR A 283 -18.86 27.09 -6.86
N VAL A 284 -18.97 28.04 -5.92
CA VAL A 284 -20.21 28.76 -5.61
C VAL A 284 -20.76 29.43 -6.88
N ALA A 285 -19.90 30.16 -7.61
CA ALA A 285 -20.27 30.79 -8.89
C ALA A 285 -20.69 29.77 -9.96
N GLY A 286 -19.98 28.64 -10.09
CA GLY A 286 -20.34 27.59 -11.04
C GLY A 286 -21.65 26.87 -10.72
N ALA A 287 -22.07 26.85 -9.45
CA ALA A 287 -23.40 26.39 -9.06
C ALA A 287 -24.47 27.44 -9.41
N LEU A 288 -24.26 28.72 -9.06
CA LEU A 288 -25.19 29.80 -9.39
C LEU A 288 -25.35 30.03 -10.91
N ALA A 289 -24.33 29.70 -11.71
CA ALA A 289 -24.40 29.73 -13.17
C ALA A 289 -25.42 28.75 -13.78
N LEU A 290 -25.88 27.73 -13.05
CA LEU A 290 -26.89 26.76 -13.50
C LEU A 290 -28.34 27.19 -13.20
N LEU A 291 -28.54 28.36 -12.59
CA LEU A 291 -29.83 28.86 -12.10
C LEU A 291 -30.72 29.37 -13.27
N GLY A 292 -31.99 28.95 -13.28
CA GLY A 292 -32.99 29.19 -14.35
C GLY A 292 -33.64 27.88 -14.83
N ASP A 293 -34.61 27.93 -15.74
CA ASP A 293 -35.27 26.75 -16.35
C ASP A 293 -35.03 26.62 -17.87
N GLY A 294 -34.32 27.58 -18.45
CA GLY A 294 -33.89 27.58 -19.84
C GLY A 294 -32.89 26.49 -20.24
N GLU A 295 -32.41 26.57 -21.48
CA GLU A 295 -31.52 25.56 -22.06
C GLU A 295 -30.13 25.58 -21.39
N GLY A 296 -29.75 24.47 -20.72
CA GLY A 296 -28.51 24.37 -19.95
C GLY A 296 -28.62 24.77 -18.47
N ARG A 297 -29.84 24.91 -17.95
CA ARG A 297 -30.16 25.28 -16.56
C ARG A 297 -30.84 24.13 -15.80
N GLU A 298 -30.90 24.22 -14.47
CA GLU A 298 -31.29 23.12 -13.58
C GLU A 298 -32.27 23.57 -12.46
N GLY A 299 -33.13 24.54 -12.78
CA GLY A 299 -34.07 25.16 -11.85
C GLY A 299 -33.41 26.13 -10.87
N TRP A 300 -34.10 26.36 -9.75
CA TRP A 300 -33.75 27.43 -8.80
C TRP A 300 -33.21 26.88 -7.47
N HIS A 301 -33.92 25.92 -6.87
CA HIS A 301 -33.55 25.35 -5.57
C HIS A 301 -32.22 24.58 -5.58
N ALA A 302 -32.01 23.68 -6.55
CA ALA A 302 -30.84 22.80 -6.55
C ALA A 302 -29.51 23.56 -6.79
N PRO A 303 -29.43 24.53 -7.73
CA PRO A 303 -28.30 25.45 -7.83
C PRO A 303 -28.01 26.25 -6.55
N LEU A 304 -29.02 26.85 -5.92
CA LEU A 304 -28.86 27.62 -4.67
C LEU A 304 -28.36 26.73 -3.52
N ARG A 305 -28.98 25.57 -3.32
CA ARG A 305 -28.57 24.59 -2.28
C ARG A 305 -27.15 24.07 -2.51
N ARG A 306 -26.71 23.93 -3.76
CA ARG A 306 -25.32 23.55 -4.07
C ARG A 306 -24.36 24.70 -3.77
N ALA A 307 -24.73 25.93 -4.09
CA ALA A 307 -23.92 27.12 -3.83
C ALA A 307 -23.65 27.31 -2.32
N THR A 308 -24.68 27.22 -1.47
CA THR A 308 -24.51 27.33 -0.01
C THR A 308 -23.67 26.19 0.57
N LEU A 309 -23.84 24.95 0.09
CA LEU A 309 -23.03 23.80 0.50
C LEU A 309 -21.55 23.93 0.11
N LEU A 310 -21.24 24.48 -1.07
CA LEU A 310 -19.85 24.70 -1.49
C LEU A 310 -19.20 25.80 -0.65
N TYR A 311 -19.92 26.89 -0.37
CA TYR A 311 -19.48 27.96 0.50
C TYR A 311 -19.19 27.46 1.93
N ALA A 312 -20.08 26.67 2.53
CA ALA A 312 -19.91 26.10 3.87
C ALA A 312 -18.71 25.13 3.98
N ARG A 313 -18.33 24.45 2.88
CA ARG A 313 -17.11 23.61 2.84
C ARG A 313 -15.82 24.41 2.71
N GLN A 314 -15.89 25.59 2.08
CA GLN A 314 -14.73 26.42 1.76
C GLN A 314 -14.44 27.48 2.84
N THR A 315 -15.37 27.70 3.77
CA THR A 315 -15.33 28.79 4.74
C THR A 315 -15.42 28.25 6.16
N PRO A 316 -14.40 28.45 7.02
CA PRO A 316 -14.52 28.15 8.45
C PRO A 316 -15.66 28.96 9.10
N PRO A 317 -16.41 28.43 10.09
CA PRO A 317 -17.53 29.14 10.70
C PRO A 317 -17.18 30.54 11.24
N GLN A 318 -15.96 30.73 11.74
CA GLN A 318 -15.43 32.02 12.22
C GLN A 318 -15.20 33.07 11.12
N ASN A 319 -15.18 32.67 9.84
CA ASN A 319 -14.95 33.53 8.68
C ASN A 319 -16.22 33.70 7.81
N ARG A 320 -17.40 33.39 8.37
CA ARG A 320 -18.69 33.35 7.66
C ARG A 320 -19.21 34.77 7.33
N ASP A 321 -19.14 35.17 6.06
CA ASP A 321 -19.85 36.32 5.48
C ASP A 321 -21.04 35.87 4.63
N ASP A 322 -22.17 35.63 5.29
CA ASP A 322 -23.41 35.25 4.60
C ASP A 322 -24.00 36.37 3.76
N GLN A 323 -23.73 37.63 4.08
CA GLN A 323 -24.35 38.75 3.39
C GLN A 323 -23.79 38.89 1.98
N ALA A 324 -22.48 38.66 1.81
CA ALA A 324 -21.87 38.52 0.48
C ALA A 324 -22.48 37.36 -0.33
N VAL A 325 -22.64 36.17 0.28
CA VAL A 325 -23.19 34.98 -0.41
C VAL A 325 -24.67 35.15 -0.75
N LYS A 326 -25.48 35.67 0.16
CA LYS A 326 -26.89 36.03 -0.08
C LYS A 326 -27.00 37.09 -1.18
N GLY A 327 -26.10 38.07 -1.19
CA GLY A 327 -25.99 39.07 -2.26
C GLY A 327 -25.75 38.43 -3.62
N ALA A 328 -24.79 37.50 -3.71
CA ALA A 328 -24.50 36.76 -4.93
C ALA A 328 -25.69 35.88 -5.38
N CYS A 329 -26.36 35.18 -4.46
CA CYS A 329 -27.57 34.42 -4.74
C CYS A 329 -28.69 35.31 -5.30
N ARG A 330 -28.97 36.46 -4.68
CA ARG A 330 -29.99 37.43 -5.14
C ARG A 330 -29.66 38.01 -6.51
N ALA A 331 -28.40 38.37 -6.75
CA ALA A 331 -27.94 38.85 -8.05
C ALA A 331 -28.11 37.77 -9.14
N ALA A 332 -27.79 36.51 -8.83
CA ALA A 332 -27.98 35.39 -9.76
C ALA A 332 -29.47 35.10 -10.04
N ILE A 333 -30.34 35.19 -9.02
CA ILE A 333 -31.80 35.05 -9.15
C ILE A 333 -32.37 36.15 -10.05
N GLN A 334 -32.01 37.42 -9.82
CA GLN A 334 -32.48 38.53 -10.66
C GLN A 334 -31.96 38.39 -12.10
N ALA A 335 -30.67 38.09 -12.28
CA ALA A 335 -30.09 37.89 -13.61
C ALA A 335 -30.71 36.69 -14.34
N ALA A 336 -31.15 35.63 -13.66
CA ALA A 336 -31.93 34.55 -14.27
C ALA A 336 -33.34 35.03 -14.67
N ALA A 337 -34.05 35.74 -13.79
CA ALA A 337 -35.39 36.27 -14.06
C ALA A 337 -35.41 37.26 -15.25
N ASP A 338 -34.40 38.12 -15.36
CA ASP A 338 -34.26 39.09 -16.47
C ASP A 338 -33.97 38.39 -17.82
N ARG A 339 -33.38 37.19 -17.79
CA ARG A 339 -33.11 36.37 -18.99
C ARG A 339 -34.30 35.52 -19.43
N GLU A 340 -35.17 35.15 -18.49
CA GLU A 340 -36.30 34.22 -18.70
C GLU A 340 -37.66 34.84 -18.26
N PRO A 341 -38.07 36.00 -18.82
CA PRO A 341 -39.26 36.71 -18.38
C PRO A 341 -40.56 35.97 -18.77
N GLY A 342 -41.15 35.27 -17.79
CA GLY A 342 -42.50 34.70 -17.90
C GLY A 342 -42.71 33.31 -17.29
N GLU A 343 -41.65 32.61 -16.86
CA GLU A 343 -41.77 31.23 -16.36
C GLU A 343 -42.03 31.12 -14.84
N HIS A 344 -41.77 32.18 -14.05
CA HIS A 344 -42.00 32.22 -12.60
C HIS A 344 -42.81 33.44 -12.16
N SER A 345 -43.57 33.32 -11.08
CA SER A 345 -44.29 34.45 -10.51
C SER A 345 -43.36 35.38 -9.73
N ALA A 346 -43.73 36.65 -9.59
CA ALA A 346 -43.01 37.60 -8.74
C ALA A 346 -42.93 37.14 -7.27
N ALA A 347 -43.87 36.30 -6.81
CA ALA A 347 -43.85 35.72 -5.47
C ALA A 347 -42.79 34.61 -5.32
N ASP A 348 -42.55 33.82 -6.35
CA ASP A 348 -41.54 32.75 -6.33
C ASP A 348 -40.12 33.33 -6.31
N LEU A 349 -39.86 34.34 -7.13
CA LEU A 349 -38.59 35.07 -7.13
C LEU A 349 -38.34 35.76 -5.77
N ALA A 350 -39.36 36.37 -5.18
CA ALA A 350 -39.29 36.95 -3.85
C ALA A 350 -39.03 35.89 -2.76
N ARG A 351 -39.61 34.69 -2.89
CA ARG A 351 -39.36 33.55 -1.99
C ARG A 351 -37.91 33.08 -2.07
N PHE A 352 -37.38 32.81 -3.27
CA PHE A 352 -35.99 32.36 -3.45
C PHE A 352 -34.96 33.41 -3.00
N GLY A 353 -35.26 34.70 -3.18
CA GLY A 353 -34.40 35.81 -2.74
C GLY A 353 -34.52 36.19 -1.25
N SER A 354 -35.50 35.64 -0.52
CA SER A 354 -35.76 35.99 0.88
C SER A 354 -34.64 35.53 1.82
N ASP A 355 -34.39 36.30 2.89
CA ASP A 355 -33.43 35.89 3.93
C ASP A 355 -33.83 34.53 4.54
N ALA A 356 -35.08 34.36 4.96
CA ALA A 356 -35.56 33.11 5.57
C ALA A 356 -35.29 31.84 4.72
N TYR A 357 -35.35 31.95 3.39
CA TYR A 357 -35.04 30.83 2.49
C TYR A 357 -33.53 30.58 2.35
N LEU A 358 -32.74 31.65 2.19
CA LEU A 358 -31.30 31.53 2.02
C LEU A 358 -30.58 31.19 3.33
N ASP A 359 -31.07 31.66 4.48
CA ASP A 359 -30.62 31.27 5.82
C ASP A 359 -30.83 29.78 6.06
N ALA A 360 -32.03 29.26 5.79
CA ALA A 360 -32.30 27.82 5.92
C ALA A 360 -31.36 26.95 5.05
N LEU A 361 -30.98 27.44 3.86
CA LEU A 361 -30.00 26.77 3.00
C LEU A 361 -28.54 26.93 3.45
N LEU A 362 -28.20 28.02 4.14
CA LEU A 362 -26.86 28.27 4.69
C LEU A 362 -26.66 27.51 6.00
N ASP A 363 -27.56 27.65 6.96
CA ASP A 363 -27.50 26.95 8.25
C ASP A 363 -27.57 25.45 8.06
N GLY A 364 -28.48 24.95 7.21
CA GLY A 364 -28.53 23.54 6.84
C GLY A 364 -27.23 23.04 6.17
N ALA A 365 -26.55 23.89 5.40
CA ALA A 365 -25.25 23.57 4.81
C ALA A 365 -24.11 23.54 5.83
N PHE A 366 -24.02 24.53 6.72
CA PHE A 366 -22.99 24.57 7.77
C PHE A 366 -23.19 23.45 8.79
N VAL A 367 -24.41 23.20 9.27
CA VAL A 367 -24.73 22.06 10.15
C VAL A 367 -24.38 20.74 9.48
N TRP A 368 -24.70 20.57 8.19
CA TRP A 368 -24.32 19.37 7.44
C TRP A 368 -22.81 19.22 7.31
N VAL A 369 -22.06 20.30 7.06
CA VAL A 369 -20.59 20.26 6.98
C VAL A 369 -19.97 19.96 8.34
N ASP A 370 -20.48 20.54 9.43
CA ASP A 370 -19.96 20.31 10.77
C ASP A 370 -20.21 18.86 11.23
N ALA A 371 -21.43 18.35 11.05
CA ALA A 371 -21.78 16.96 11.33
C ALA A 371 -21.13 15.92 10.38
N ASN A 372 -20.55 16.36 9.25
CA ASN A 372 -19.77 15.50 8.34
C ASN A 372 -18.26 15.78 8.35
N LYS A 373 -17.77 16.75 9.14
CA LYS A 373 -16.43 16.59 9.70
C LYS A 373 -16.50 15.31 10.51
N ARG A 374 -15.55 14.40 10.30
CA ARG A 374 -15.35 13.33 11.27
C ARG A 374 -14.93 13.99 12.57
N GLU A 375 -15.87 14.11 13.50
CA GLU A 375 -15.51 14.33 14.90
C GLU A 375 -14.44 13.30 15.25
N VAL A 376 -13.31 13.78 15.77
CA VAL A 376 -12.39 12.90 16.46
C VAL A 376 -13.20 12.33 17.62
N PRO A 377 -13.36 10.99 17.74
CA PRO A 377 -14.07 10.44 18.88
C PRO A 377 -13.38 10.95 20.14
N GLU A 378 -14.13 11.63 20.99
CA GLU A 378 -13.58 12.35 22.14
C GLU A 378 -12.77 11.36 23.00
N GLY A 379 -11.45 11.58 23.10
CA GLY A 379 -10.53 10.70 23.83
C GLY A 379 -9.63 9.76 23.00
N VAL A 380 -9.65 9.76 21.66
CA VAL A 380 -8.65 9.00 20.88
C VAL A 380 -7.28 9.71 20.96
N ALA A 381 -6.41 9.21 21.84
CA ALA A 381 -5.03 9.69 21.97
C ALA A 381 -4.23 9.46 20.67
N PRO A 382 -3.28 10.36 20.32
CA PRO A 382 -2.36 10.12 19.22
C PRO A 382 -1.53 8.85 19.42
N HIS A 383 -1.40 8.04 18.36
CA HIS A 383 -0.74 6.74 18.43
C HIS A 383 0.77 6.82 18.74
N HIS A 384 1.41 7.93 18.35
CA HIS A 384 2.81 8.23 18.64
C HIS A 384 2.93 9.50 19.49
N GLU A 385 3.99 9.54 20.30
CA GLU A 385 4.40 10.71 21.05
C GLU A 385 4.87 11.84 20.12
N ALA A 386 4.87 13.08 20.62
CA ALA A 386 5.31 14.23 19.84
C ALA A 386 6.86 14.29 19.77
N PRO A 387 7.46 14.75 18.67
CA PRO A 387 8.90 15.01 18.62
C PRO A 387 9.34 16.03 19.67
N ALA A 388 10.14 15.60 20.64
CA ALA A 388 10.55 16.42 21.78
C ALA A 388 11.75 17.33 21.45
N HIS A 389 12.71 16.83 20.67
CA HIS A 389 14.03 17.43 20.53
C HIS A 389 14.16 18.31 19.28
N ASP A 390 14.91 19.39 19.39
CA ASP A 390 15.49 20.07 18.23
C ASP A 390 16.72 19.29 17.72
N LEU A 391 17.13 19.49 16.46
CA LEU A 391 18.19 18.69 15.83
C LEU A 391 19.53 18.71 16.60
N THR A 392 19.88 19.85 17.20
CA THR A 392 21.10 19.99 18.02
C THR A 392 20.99 19.22 19.33
N GLU A 393 19.84 19.29 20.01
CA GLU A 393 19.58 18.55 21.25
C GLU A 393 19.59 17.05 20.99
N ALA A 394 18.93 16.60 19.93
CA ALA A 394 18.90 15.20 19.51
C ALA A 394 20.30 14.64 19.21
N ARG A 395 21.20 15.46 18.63
CA ARG A 395 22.60 15.09 18.40
C ARG A 395 23.39 15.00 19.71
N GLY A 396 23.16 15.90 20.66
CA GLY A 396 23.75 15.83 22.01
C GLY A 396 23.30 14.60 22.77
N GLU A 397 21.98 14.40 22.91
CA GLU A 397 21.36 13.24 23.57
C GLU A 397 21.86 11.90 22.98
N MET A 398 21.96 11.82 21.66
CA MET A 398 22.49 10.64 20.96
C MET A 398 23.99 10.44 21.22
N HIS A 399 24.78 11.52 21.24
CA HIS A 399 26.21 11.47 21.57
C HIS A 399 26.42 10.96 23.01
N ASP A 400 25.67 11.50 23.98
CA ASP A 400 25.76 11.13 25.40
C ASP A 400 25.32 9.69 25.65
N ARG A 401 24.27 9.21 24.96
CA ARG A 401 23.84 7.80 25.02
C ARG A 401 24.86 6.83 24.43
N ILE A 402 25.45 7.16 23.28
CA ILE A 402 26.52 6.35 22.68
C ILE A 402 27.77 6.38 23.56
N GLY A 403 28.15 7.53 24.10
CA GLY A 403 29.27 7.68 25.03
C GLY A 403 29.10 6.86 26.32
N THR A 404 27.91 6.92 26.93
CA THR A 404 27.53 6.12 28.10
C THR A 404 27.64 4.62 27.80
N PHE A 405 27.10 4.18 26.67
CA PHE A 405 27.23 2.79 26.21
C PHE A 405 28.70 2.36 26.05
N MET A 406 29.56 3.18 25.44
CA MET A 406 30.99 2.86 25.31
C MET A 406 31.69 2.79 26.67
N LEU A 407 31.31 3.65 27.63
CA LEU A 407 31.83 3.58 29.01
C LEU A 407 31.39 2.31 29.73
N ASP A 408 30.13 1.89 29.59
CA ASP A 408 29.64 0.65 30.20
C ASP A 408 30.20 -0.61 29.52
N ALA A 409 30.41 -0.57 28.21
CA ALA A 409 31.16 -1.58 27.49
C ALA A 409 32.62 -1.68 27.98
N ALA A 410 33.28 -0.55 28.26
CA ALA A 410 34.63 -0.52 28.85
C ALA A 410 34.65 -1.05 30.29
N ARG A 411 33.66 -0.68 31.12
CA ARG A 411 33.49 -1.21 32.49
C ARG A 411 33.28 -2.71 32.48
N TRP A 412 32.45 -3.24 31.57
CA TRP A 412 32.23 -4.67 31.41
C TRP A 412 33.52 -5.45 31.09
N ARG A 413 34.41 -4.91 30.24
CA ARG A 413 35.72 -5.54 29.96
C ARG A 413 36.60 -5.69 31.20
N ALA A 414 36.47 -4.77 32.16
CA ALA A 414 37.19 -4.80 33.44
C ALA A 414 36.46 -5.63 34.53
N ALA A 415 35.26 -6.14 34.25
CA ALA A 415 34.44 -6.86 35.20
C ALA A 415 34.89 -8.33 35.39
N PRO A 416 34.44 -9.01 36.47
CA PRO A 416 34.73 -10.43 36.69
C PRO A 416 34.21 -11.34 35.57
N LYS A 417 34.90 -12.47 35.35
CA LYS A 417 34.46 -13.52 34.43
C LYS A 417 33.01 -13.94 34.71
N GLY A 418 32.16 -13.89 33.69
CA GLY A 418 30.73 -14.21 33.78
C GLY A 418 29.79 -12.99 33.75
N ALA A 419 30.32 -11.76 33.84
CA ALA A 419 29.54 -10.56 33.52
C ALA A 419 29.08 -10.59 32.06
N LYS A 420 27.83 -10.21 31.80
CA LYS A 420 27.24 -10.18 30.44
C LYS A 420 27.48 -8.80 29.80
N PRO A 421 27.87 -8.71 28.51
CA PRO A 421 28.09 -7.43 27.86
C PRO A 421 26.78 -6.67 27.59
N PRO A 422 26.82 -5.33 27.59
CA PRO A 422 25.65 -4.48 27.34
C PRO A 422 25.21 -4.57 25.87
N HIS A 423 23.90 -4.69 25.65
CA HIS A 423 23.26 -4.70 24.33
C HIS A 423 22.24 -3.55 24.29
N LEU A 424 22.53 -2.48 23.53
CA LEU A 424 21.72 -1.26 23.47
C LEU A 424 21.13 -1.05 22.08
N GLY A 425 19.83 -0.77 21.99
CA GLY A 425 19.15 -0.36 20.76
C GLY A 425 18.68 1.08 20.85
N LEU A 426 19.23 1.97 20.02
CA LEU A 426 18.83 3.38 19.93
C LEU A 426 17.84 3.59 18.77
N ALA A 427 16.62 4.02 19.11
CA ALA A 427 15.62 4.49 18.17
C ALA A 427 15.86 5.99 17.87
N VAL A 428 16.32 6.31 16.65
CA VAL A 428 16.68 7.69 16.25
C VAL A 428 16.25 8.00 14.81
N ASP A 429 15.62 9.15 14.59
CA ASP A 429 15.05 9.54 13.31
C ASP A 429 16.05 9.61 12.14
N VAL A 430 15.55 9.31 10.94
CA VAL A 430 16.35 9.20 9.72
C VAL A 430 16.98 10.53 9.34
N GLY A 431 18.31 10.59 9.39
CA GLY A 431 19.09 11.78 9.05
C GLY A 431 19.55 12.62 10.25
N ALA A 432 19.26 12.22 11.49
CA ALA A 432 19.74 12.94 12.68
C ALA A 432 21.27 12.90 12.81
N GLY A 433 21.89 11.82 12.33
CA GLY A 433 23.35 11.61 12.36
C GLY A 433 23.79 10.29 12.98
N LYS A 434 22.87 9.38 13.35
CA LYS A 434 23.15 8.13 14.09
C LYS A 434 24.37 7.34 13.60
N SER A 435 24.44 7.06 12.31
CA SER A 435 25.56 6.32 11.73
C SER A 435 26.87 7.13 11.76
N ARG A 436 26.84 8.47 11.74
CA ARG A 436 28.05 9.31 11.87
C ARG A 436 28.62 9.23 13.28
N GLU A 437 27.81 9.46 14.31
CA GLU A 437 28.29 9.43 15.70
C GLU A 437 28.80 8.03 16.09
N ALA A 438 28.09 6.98 15.66
CA ALA A 438 28.52 5.61 15.89
C ALA A 438 29.83 5.26 15.15
N ARG A 439 30.10 5.83 13.96
CA ARG A 439 31.41 5.67 13.29
C ARG A 439 32.54 6.31 14.08
N ILE A 440 32.35 7.51 14.61
CA ILE A 440 33.35 8.21 15.44
C ILE A 440 33.63 7.37 16.69
N ALA A 441 32.58 7.00 17.43
CA ALA A 441 32.71 6.17 18.63
C ALA A 441 33.35 4.80 18.36
N ALA A 442 33.13 4.20 17.18
CA ALA A 442 33.80 2.96 16.77
C ALA A 442 35.31 3.13 16.53
N VAL A 443 35.74 4.25 15.93
CA VAL A 443 37.17 4.56 15.74
C VAL A 443 37.84 4.80 17.09
N ASP A 444 37.25 5.65 17.94
CA ASP A 444 37.79 5.97 19.26
C ASP A 444 37.88 4.72 20.16
N TRP A 445 36.90 3.82 20.08
CA TRP A 445 36.90 2.51 20.74
C TRP A 445 38.07 1.63 20.30
N VAL A 446 38.33 1.53 18.99
CA VAL A 446 39.48 0.78 18.45
C VAL A 446 40.78 1.36 18.98
N VAL A 447 40.94 2.69 18.95
CA VAL A 447 42.17 3.39 19.37
C VAL A 447 42.42 3.17 20.87
N ALA A 448 41.41 3.35 21.72
CA ALA A 448 41.50 3.11 23.15
C ALA A 448 41.83 1.64 23.47
N ALA A 449 41.15 0.70 22.81
CA ALA A 449 41.40 -0.73 23.02
C ALA A 449 42.80 -1.17 22.53
N LYS A 450 43.31 -0.61 21.42
CA LYS A 450 44.70 -0.80 20.97
C LYS A 450 45.71 -0.28 21.97
N ALA A 451 45.52 0.95 22.47
CA ALA A 451 46.41 1.57 23.45
C ALA A 451 46.48 0.80 24.78
N ALA A 452 45.41 0.06 25.12
CA ALA A 452 45.33 -0.82 26.28
C ALA A 452 45.76 -2.28 26.01
N GLU A 453 46.26 -2.60 24.81
CA GLU A 453 46.60 -3.97 24.35
C GLU A 453 45.43 -4.97 24.43
N GLN A 454 44.19 -4.48 24.32
CA GLN A 454 42.96 -5.27 24.42
C GLN A 454 42.44 -5.73 23.04
N PRO A 455 41.52 -6.71 23.01
CA PRO A 455 40.72 -6.99 21.82
C PRO A 455 40.00 -5.72 21.36
N HIS A 456 40.30 -5.26 20.16
CA HIS A 456 39.87 -3.97 19.60
C HIS A 456 39.01 -4.12 18.35
N ARG A 457 38.82 -5.35 17.85
CA ARG A 457 38.13 -5.58 16.57
C ARG A 457 36.65 -5.22 16.69
N THR A 458 36.16 -4.45 15.73
CA THR A 458 34.77 -4.01 15.65
C THR A 458 34.12 -4.57 14.39
N LEU A 459 32.90 -5.09 14.52
CA LEU A 459 32.10 -5.56 13.41
C LEU A 459 30.95 -4.57 13.17
N TRP A 460 30.96 -3.89 12.03
CA TRP A 460 29.85 -3.06 11.56
C TRP A 460 28.99 -3.88 10.61
N LEU A 461 27.73 -4.08 10.94
CA LEU A 461 26.75 -4.78 10.14
C LEU A 461 25.74 -3.76 9.61
N GLY A 462 25.62 -3.67 8.29
CA GLY A 462 24.63 -2.82 7.62
C GLY A 462 23.74 -3.62 6.65
N PRO A 463 22.67 -3.02 6.09
CA PRO A 463 21.61 -3.78 5.44
C PRO A 463 21.95 -4.24 4.01
N THR A 464 22.86 -3.55 3.30
CA THR A 464 23.25 -3.95 1.93
C THR A 464 24.73 -3.72 1.67
N THR A 465 25.30 -4.49 0.72
CA THR A 465 26.70 -4.32 0.31
C THR A 465 26.97 -2.91 -0.21
N LYS A 466 26.01 -2.27 -0.89
CA LYS A 466 26.16 -0.90 -1.42
C LYS A 466 26.33 0.12 -0.29
N LEU A 467 25.41 0.10 0.67
CA LEU A 467 25.46 0.96 1.86
C LEU A 467 26.74 0.76 2.68
N ASN A 468 27.26 -0.47 2.69
CA ASN A 468 28.53 -0.78 3.35
C ASN A 468 29.74 -0.14 2.64
N VAL A 469 29.74 0.01 1.30
CA VAL A 469 30.80 0.76 0.59
C VAL A 469 30.71 2.26 0.92
N GLU A 470 29.50 2.83 0.91
CA GLU A 470 29.29 4.23 1.32
C GLU A 470 29.73 4.46 2.78
N ALA A 471 29.55 3.47 3.66
CA ALA A 471 30.07 3.49 5.03
C ALA A 471 31.61 3.40 5.09
N GLU A 472 32.26 2.60 4.23
CA GLU A 472 33.74 2.50 4.09
C GLU A 472 34.37 3.85 3.75
N GLU A 473 33.81 4.54 2.76
CA GLU A 473 34.22 5.90 2.36
C GLU A 473 33.99 6.92 3.50
N ALA A 474 32.84 6.84 4.18
CA ALA A 474 32.53 7.71 5.32
C ALA A 474 33.35 7.40 6.59
N PHE A 475 33.95 6.20 6.70
CA PHE A 475 34.91 5.85 7.73
C PHE A 475 36.32 6.35 7.41
N ALA A 476 36.73 6.32 6.13
CA ALA A 476 38.11 6.59 5.71
C ALA A 476 38.66 7.92 6.27
N ALA A 477 37.86 8.99 6.18
CA ALA A 477 38.25 10.32 6.65
C ALA A 477 38.51 10.43 8.17
N GLU A 478 37.97 9.54 9.00
CA GLU A 478 38.21 9.49 10.45
C GLU A 478 39.25 8.42 10.82
N ALA A 479 39.12 7.23 10.23
CA ALA A 479 40.00 6.11 10.51
C ALA A 479 41.46 6.36 10.08
N GLU A 480 41.68 7.00 8.92
CA GLU A 480 43.03 7.32 8.43
C GLU A 480 43.77 8.29 9.37
N ARG A 481 43.07 9.31 9.91
CA ARG A 481 43.63 10.27 10.87
C ARG A 481 44.12 9.61 12.16
N GLN A 482 43.50 8.51 12.56
CA GLN A 482 43.80 7.83 13.83
C GLN A 482 44.56 6.49 13.65
N GLY A 483 44.99 6.15 12.43
CA GLY A 483 45.70 4.88 12.16
C GLY A 483 44.85 3.63 12.36
N VAL A 484 43.54 3.75 12.15
CA VAL A 484 42.57 2.65 12.18
C VAL A 484 42.35 2.11 10.77
N THR A 485 42.36 0.79 10.63
CA THR A 485 42.18 0.09 9.36
C THR A 485 40.75 -0.41 9.23
N VAL A 486 40.13 -0.14 8.07
CA VAL A 486 38.74 -0.48 7.78
C VAL A 486 38.69 -1.31 6.49
N ALA A 487 37.82 -2.32 6.44
CA ALA A 487 37.59 -3.10 5.23
C ALA A 487 36.16 -3.64 5.14
N VAL A 488 35.52 -3.48 3.98
CA VAL A 488 34.22 -4.10 3.66
C VAL A 488 34.40 -5.53 3.14
N HIS A 489 33.73 -6.47 3.80
CA HIS A 489 33.53 -7.83 3.31
C HIS A 489 32.44 -7.87 2.23
N ARG A 490 32.79 -8.35 1.03
CA ARG A 490 31.88 -8.53 -0.11
C ARG A 490 31.62 -10.02 -0.36
N GLY A 491 30.37 -10.39 -0.63
CA GLY A 491 29.98 -11.76 -0.95
C GLY A 491 30.60 -12.28 -2.26
N ARG A 492 30.62 -13.61 -2.45
CA ARG A 492 31.25 -14.26 -3.62
C ARG A 492 30.64 -13.85 -4.96
N GLU A 493 29.35 -13.55 -4.98
CA GLU A 493 28.57 -13.17 -6.18
C GLU A 493 28.53 -11.65 -6.43
N ARG A 494 29.13 -10.82 -5.57
CA ARG A 494 29.21 -9.37 -5.76
C ARG A 494 30.29 -9.02 -6.80
N ASP A 495 30.17 -7.87 -7.43
CA ASP A 495 31.16 -7.38 -8.40
C ASP A 495 32.51 -7.09 -7.72
N ASP A 496 33.60 -7.32 -8.45
CA ASP A 496 34.95 -7.06 -7.98
C ASP A 496 35.33 -5.59 -8.25
N PRO A 497 35.55 -4.74 -7.22
CA PRO A 497 35.87 -3.33 -7.43
C PRO A 497 37.21 -3.10 -8.15
N LEU A 498 38.09 -4.10 -8.20
CA LEU A 498 39.35 -4.05 -8.95
C LEU A 498 39.28 -4.74 -10.32
N ASN A 499 38.14 -5.35 -10.66
CA ASN A 499 37.85 -5.90 -11.97
C ASN A 499 36.35 -5.78 -12.29
N PRO A 500 35.87 -4.60 -12.75
CA PRO A 500 34.43 -4.30 -12.87
C PRO A 500 33.62 -5.20 -13.82
N ASN A 501 34.29 -6.02 -14.65
CA ASN A 501 33.65 -6.98 -15.55
C ASN A 501 33.62 -8.41 -14.96
N ALA A 502 33.95 -8.58 -13.68
CA ALA A 502 34.02 -9.87 -13.01
C ALA A 502 33.42 -9.80 -11.60
N GLN A 503 32.93 -10.95 -11.12
CA GLN A 503 32.49 -11.12 -9.74
C GLN A 503 33.67 -11.49 -8.84
N MET A 504 33.53 -11.23 -7.54
CA MET A 504 34.52 -11.53 -6.50
C MET A 504 35.00 -13.00 -6.56
N CYS A 505 34.14 -13.93 -6.97
CA CYS A 505 34.55 -15.30 -7.28
C CYS A 505 34.44 -15.58 -8.78
N LEU A 506 35.53 -16.06 -9.38
CA LEU A 506 35.62 -16.43 -10.80
C LEU A 506 35.14 -17.87 -11.10
N ASP A 507 34.74 -18.62 -10.07
CA ASP A 507 34.34 -20.03 -10.15
C ASP A 507 33.04 -20.26 -9.35
N LEU A 508 32.02 -19.45 -9.67
CA LEU A 508 30.74 -19.51 -8.96
C LEU A 508 29.99 -20.82 -9.18
N ASP A 509 30.18 -21.49 -10.31
CA ASP A 509 29.55 -22.78 -10.55
C ASP A 509 30.15 -23.87 -9.65
N ALA A 510 31.47 -23.85 -9.39
CA ALA A 510 32.04 -24.69 -8.33
C ALA A 510 31.50 -24.30 -6.94
N VAL A 511 31.39 -23.01 -6.61
CA VAL A 511 30.80 -22.56 -5.33
C VAL A 511 29.36 -23.06 -5.17
N LYS A 512 28.52 -22.94 -6.21
CA LYS A 512 27.14 -23.42 -6.22
C LYS A 512 27.07 -24.94 -6.05
N LEU A 513 27.88 -25.70 -6.79
CA LEU A 513 27.98 -27.16 -6.68
C LEU A 513 28.53 -27.65 -5.33
N ALA A 514 29.38 -26.88 -4.66
CA ALA A 514 29.80 -27.17 -3.28
C ALA A 514 28.70 -26.88 -2.28
N THR A 515 28.04 -25.73 -2.42
CA THR A 515 26.95 -25.31 -1.54
C THR A 515 25.75 -26.26 -1.64
N SER A 516 25.40 -26.70 -2.86
CA SER A 516 24.35 -27.71 -3.09
C SER A 516 24.74 -29.09 -2.57
N ALA A 517 26.02 -29.44 -2.59
CA ALA A 517 26.56 -30.64 -1.95
C ALA A 517 26.70 -30.52 -0.43
N GLY A 518 26.30 -29.40 0.18
CA GLY A 518 26.54 -29.10 1.59
C GLY A 518 28.01 -29.21 2.02
N GLU A 519 28.94 -29.00 1.09
CA GLU A 519 30.39 -29.01 1.31
C GLU A 519 30.89 -27.62 1.77
N VAL A 520 31.99 -27.58 2.53
CA VAL A 520 32.59 -26.30 2.94
C VAL A 520 33.35 -25.71 1.76
N VAL A 521 32.88 -24.59 1.21
CA VAL A 521 33.43 -23.96 -0.02
C VAL A 521 34.93 -23.64 0.12
N GLU A 522 35.38 -23.27 1.31
CA GLU A 522 36.78 -22.97 1.63
C GLU A 522 37.68 -24.18 1.42
N THR A 523 37.23 -25.41 1.73
CA THR A 523 38.01 -26.64 1.55
C THR A 523 37.74 -27.30 0.20
N ALA A 524 36.48 -27.37 -0.22
CA ALA A 524 36.03 -28.08 -1.42
C ALA A 524 36.30 -27.33 -2.73
N VAL A 525 36.28 -25.99 -2.71
CA VAL A 525 36.56 -25.15 -3.90
C VAL A 525 37.89 -24.43 -3.75
N CYS A 526 38.10 -23.71 -2.63
CA CYS A 526 39.21 -22.75 -2.51
C CYS A 526 40.56 -23.39 -2.11
N GLY A 527 40.53 -24.40 -1.24
CA GLY A 527 41.66 -25.22 -0.81
C GLY A 527 42.39 -24.78 0.46
N GLY A 528 43.39 -25.57 0.86
CA GLY A 528 44.15 -25.36 2.09
C GLY A 528 45.05 -24.11 2.08
N LYS A 529 45.55 -23.70 3.26
CA LYS A 529 46.65 -22.71 3.40
C LYS A 529 48.05 -23.37 3.46
N LYS A 530 48.13 -24.71 3.44
CA LYS A 530 49.39 -25.45 3.53
C LYS A 530 50.05 -25.54 2.15
N GLU A 531 51.36 -25.38 2.12
CA GLU A 531 52.19 -25.56 0.93
C GLU A 531 52.02 -26.99 0.38
N GLY A 532 51.82 -27.13 -0.93
CA GLY A 532 51.53 -28.41 -1.58
C GLY A 532 50.09 -28.94 -1.44
N ALA A 533 49.17 -28.25 -0.76
CA ALA A 533 47.76 -28.64 -0.74
C ALA A 533 47.04 -28.28 -2.07
N PRO A 534 46.07 -29.07 -2.54
CA PRO A 534 45.20 -28.68 -3.65
C PRO A 534 44.51 -27.35 -3.37
N ALA A 535 44.48 -26.47 -4.37
CA ALA A 535 43.92 -25.13 -4.28
C ALA A 535 43.27 -24.69 -5.59
N CYS A 536 42.35 -23.73 -5.51
CA CYS A 536 41.66 -23.16 -6.67
C CYS A 536 42.69 -22.51 -7.63
N PRO A 537 42.60 -22.71 -8.96
CA PRO A 537 43.54 -22.11 -9.91
C PRO A 537 43.56 -20.58 -9.81
N PHE A 538 42.39 -19.94 -9.68
CA PHE A 538 42.22 -18.49 -9.54
C PHE A 538 42.76 -17.89 -8.23
N ARG A 539 43.27 -18.73 -7.32
CA ARG A 539 43.87 -18.32 -6.05
C ARG A 539 45.39 -18.13 -6.13
N HIS A 540 46.05 -18.93 -6.97
CA HIS A 540 47.51 -18.92 -7.14
C HIS A 540 47.95 -18.36 -8.49
N GLY A 541 47.12 -18.46 -9.53
CA GLY A 541 47.29 -17.72 -10.76
C GLY A 541 46.96 -16.23 -10.54
N GLU A 542 47.98 -15.37 -10.69
CA GLU A 542 47.87 -13.91 -10.89
C GLU A 542 47.04 -13.09 -9.87
N ASN A 543 46.63 -13.67 -8.73
CA ASN A 543 45.80 -13.02 -7.69
C ASN A 543 44.42 -12.54 -8.21
N GLN A 544 43.85 -13.26 -9.19
CA GLN A 544 42.65 -12.85 -9.91
C GLN A 544 41.36 -12.89 -9.07
N CYS A 545 41.21 -13.86 -8.15
CA CYS A 545 39.99 -14.03 -7.33
C CYS A 545 39.84 -12.95 -6.24
N GLY A 546 38.96 -11.97 -6.47
CA GLY A 546 38.66 -10.88 -5.53
C GLY A 546 38.25 -11.34 -4.13
N TYR A 547 37.46 -12.41 -4.02
CA TYR A 547 36.99 -12.96 -2.75
C TYR A 547 38.12 -13.50 -1.88
N TYR A 548 39.16 -14.09 -2.50
CA TYR A 548 40.35 -14.49 -1.77
C TYR A 548 41.24 -13.28 -1.44
N ARG A 549 41.40 -12.36 -2.41
CA ARG A 549 42.23 -11.17 -2.28
C ARG A 549 41.78 -10.26 -1.12
N GLN A 550 40.47 -10.05 -0.92
CA GLN A 550 39.95 -9.30 0.22
C GLN A 550 40.23 -9.96 1.58
N ALA A 551 40.38 -11.29 1.64
CA ALA A 551 40.39 -12.02 2.91
C ALA A 551 41.62 -11.72 3.78
N ALA A 552 42.72 -11.24 3.18
CA ALA A 552 43.87 -10.73 3.91
C ALA A 552 43.59 -9.34 4.52
N ALA A 553 43.03 -8.41 3.75
CA ALA A 553 42.67 -7.06 4.21
C ALA A 553 41.58 -7.12 5.29
N VAL A 554 40.48 -7.82 5.04
CA VAL A 554 39.38 -8.07 5.98
C VAL A 554 39.85 -8.84 7.22
N GLY A 555 40.84 -9.73 7.08
CA GLY A 555 41.47 -10.42 8.20
C GLY A 555 42.35 -9.50 9.07
N ALA A 556 43.03 -8.53 8.46
CA ALA A 556 43.91 -7.58 9.15
C ALA A 556 43.19 -6.34 9.71
N ALA A 557 42.02 -5.99 9.15
CA ALA A 557 41.27 -4.79 9.52
C ALA A 557 40.82 -4.78 10.99
N ASP A 558 40.82 -3.58 11.57
CA ASP A 558 40.32 -3.30 12.91
C ASP A 558 38.79 -3.19 12.91
N ILE A 559 38.24 -2.49 11.92
CA ILE A 559 36.80 -2.39 11.67
C ILE A 559 36.47 -3.18 10.41
N VAL A 560 35.66 -4.22 10.57
CA VAL A 560 35.12 -4.99 9.44
C VAL A 560 33.70 -4.53 9.20
N ILE A 561 33.40 -4.11 7.98
CA ILE A 561 32.03 -3.78 7.56
C ILE A 561 31.48 -4.97 6.77
N ALA A 562 30.31 -5.50 7.14
CA ALA A 562 29.67 -6.63 6.46
C ALA A 562 28.15 -6.44 6.40
N THR A 563 27.44 -7.26 5.62
CA THR A 563 25.96 -7.19 5.57
C THR A 563 25.34 -7.89 6.78
N HIS A 564 24.10 -7.58 7.15
CA HIS A 564 23.43 -8.18 8.30
C HIS A 564 23.44 -9.72 8.30
N GLU A 565 23.33 -10.37 7.14
CA GLU A 565 23.38 -11.84 7.03
C GLU A 565 24.71 -12.42 7.53
N ALA A 566 25.79 -11.63 7.50
CA ALA A 566 27.08 -12.03 8.06
C ALA A 566 27.02 -12.30 9.57
N GLY A 567 26.08 -11.67 10.30
CA GLY A 567 25.85 -11.93 11.72
C GLY A 567 25.31 -13.33 12.03
N PHE A 568 24.90 -14.09 11.00
CA PHE A 568 24.39 -15.47 11.09
C PHE A 568 25.33 -16.50 10.47
N HIS A 569 26.51 -16.08 10.00
CA HIS A 569 27.41 -16.89 9.18
C HIS A 569 28.88 -16.77 9.60
N THR A 570 29.66 -17.84 9.36
CA THR A 570 31.10 -17.81 9.69
C THR A 570 31.85 -16.92 8.70
N LEU A 571 32.20 -15.70 9.13
CA LEU A 571 33.04 -14.78 8.36
C LEU A 571 34.46 -15.32 8.13
N PRO A 572 35.05 -15.10 6.93
CA PRO A 572 36.40 -15.54 6.61
C PRO A 572 37.46 -14.78 7.42
N GLY A 573 38.73 -15.24 7.36
CA GLY A 573 39.84 -14.59 8.05
C GLY A 573 39.87 -14.80 9.57
N GLY A 574 38.78 -15.27 10.19
CA GLY A 574 38.69 -15.47 11.64
C GLY A 574 38.33 -14.22 12.42
N ILE A 575 37.59 -13.28 11.80
CA ILE A 575 37.12 -11.99 12.35
C ILE A 575 36.46 -12.13 13.73
N GLN A 576 35.84 -13.26 14.00
CA GLN A 576 35.21 -13.61 15.28
C GLN A 576 36.21 -13.63 16.46
N LYS A 577 37.50 -13.85 16.18
CA LYS A 577 38.56 -13.89 17.19
C LYS A 577 38.98 -12.48 17.56
N GLY A 578 38.77 -12.11 18.83
CA GLY A 578 39.05 -10.77 19.32
C GLY A 578 38.00 -9.72 18.91
N LEU A 579 36.82 -10.16 18.43
CA LEU A 579 35.65 -9.31 18.31
C LEU A 579 35.34 -8.68 19.68
N SER A 580 35.05 -7.40 19.68
CA SER A 580 35.10 -6.58 20.89
C SER A 580 34.02 -5.50 20.98
N LEU A 581 33.34 -5.24 19.87
CA LEU A 581 32.15 -4.42 19.71
C LEU A 581 31.46 -4.86 18.41
N THR A 582 30.13 -4.93 18.42
CA THR A 582 29.33 -5.07 17.20
C THR A 582 28.40 -3.86 17.08
N ILE A 583 28.34 -3.25 15.91
CA ILE A 583 27.37 -2.20 15.58
C ILE A 583 26.46 -2.74 14.47
N LEU A 584 25.16 -2.60 14.64
CA LEU A 584 24.12 -2.91 13.66
C LEU A 584 23.47 -1.58 13.25
N ASP A 585 23.52 -1.24 11.96
CA ASP A 585 22.94 -0.01 11.41
C ASP A 585 21.71 -0.35 10.55
N GLU A 586 20.55 0.17 10.97
CA GLU A 586 19.19 -0.22 10.55
C GLU A 586 18.76 -1.63 11.02
N ALA A 587 17.46 -1.93 10.92
CA ALA A 587 16.87 -3.18 11.36
C ALA A 587 17.37 -4.43 10.59
N PHE A 588 17.71 -5.51 11.32
CA PHE A 588 18.24 -6.77 10.78
C PHE A 588 17.34 -8.01 11.02
N TRP A 589 16.24 -7.88 11.76
CA TRP A 589 15.50 -9.03 12.33
C TRP A 589 14.92 -10.00 11.28
N GLN A 590 14.81 -9.57 10.02
CA GLN A 590 14.38 -10.42 8.89
C GLN A 590 15.49 -11.35 8.38
N ASP A 591 16.77 -10.96 8.48
CA ASP A 591 17.90 -11.64 7.86
C ASP A 591 18.17 -13.04 8.47
N GLY A 592 17.83 -13.18 9.75
CA GLY A 592 17.88 -14.45 10.47
C GLY A 592 16.74 -15.43 10.13
N LEU A 593 15.69 -15.04 9.41
CA LEU A 593 14.53 -15.91 9.20
C LEU A 593 14.78 -17.00 8.14
N LYS A 594 14.26 -18.22 8.41
CA LYS A 594 14.37 -19.43 7.58
C LYS A 594 13.02 -20.13 7.50
N THR A 595 12.09 -19.52 6.77
CA THR A 595 10.69 -19.94 6.62
C THR A 595 10.45 -20.78 5.36
N GLY A 596 9.30 -21.45 5.27
CA GLY A 596 8.84 -22.14 4.05
C GLY A 596 9.62 -23.40 3.66
N ARG A 597 10.53 -23.90 4.51
CA ARG A 597 11.27 -25.15 4.27
C ARG A 597 10.37 -26.34 4.57
N THR A 598 10.11 -27.21 3.59
CA THR A 598 9.23 -28.36 3.75
C THR A 598 9.96 -29.69 3.83
N ILE A 599 9.34 -30.64 4.53
CA ILE A 599 9.62 -32.08 4.54
C ILE A 599 8.29 -32.78 4.25
N ALA A 600 8.28 -33.85 3.44
CA ALA A 600 7.07 -34.67 3.25
C ALA A 600 7.04 -35.75 4.35
N VAL A 601 5.85 -36.02 4.92
CA VAL A 601 5.73 -36.85 6.13
C VAL A 601 5.88 -38.34 5.80
N ASP A 602 5.36 -38.77 4.66
CA ASP A 602 5.37 -40.16 4.19
C ASP A 602 6.78 -40.70 3.94
N VAL A 603 7.73 -39.82 3.58
CA VAL A 603 9.15 -40.14 3.32
C VAL A 603 10.06 -39.92 4.54
N LEU A 604 9.51 -39.74 5.75
CA LEU A 604 10.32 -39.51 6.96
C LEU A 604 11.24 -40.68 7.31
N THR A 605 10.84 -41.91 7.00
CA THR A 605 11.64 -43.13 7.18
C THR A 605 12.53 -43.49 5.99
N ASP A 606 12.35 -42.82 4.84
CA ASP A 606 13.04 -43.16 3.60
C ASP A 606 14.54 -42.77 3.57
N GLY A 607 15.27 -43.47 2.70
CA GLY A 607 16.64 -43.12 2.31
C GLY A 607 17.72 -43.42 3.34
N LEU A 608 17.39 -43.88 4.55
CA LEU A 608 18.39 -44.28 5.56
C LEU A 608 19.24 -45.49 5.14
N GLY A 609 18.68 -46.43 4.37
CA GLY A 609 19.45 -47.57 3.83
C GLY A 609 20.52 -47.16 2.81
N ASN A 610 20.26 -46.11 2.03
CA ASN A 610 21.20 -45.58 1.02
C ASN A 610 22.18 -44.57 1.63
N HIS A 611 21.75 -43.82 2.66
CA HIS A 611 22.54 -42.81 3.35
C HIS A 611 22.43 -43.01 4.88
N PRO A 612 23.15 -44.00 5.44
CA PRO A 612 23.16 -44.30 6.87
C PRO A 612 23.89 -43.22 7.68
N VAL A 613 23.79 -43.30 9.00
CA VAL A 613 24.62 -42.51 9.92
C VAL A 613 26.07 -42.99 9.77
N LEU A 614 27.04 -42.07 9.82
CA LEU A 614 28.45 -42.35 9.60
C LEU A 614 29.28 -42.08 10.86
N ALA A 615 30.11 -43.05 11.25
CA ALA A 615 31.15 -42.89 12.26
C ALA A 615 32.52 -42.61 11.59
N LYS A 616 33.40 -41.91 12.31
CA LYS A 616 34.78 -41.65 11.85
C LYS A 616 35.72 -42.75 12.37
N ALA A 617 36.16 -43.60 11.46
CA ALA A 617 37.15 -44.64 11.72
C ALA A 617 38.59 -44.09 11.70
N GLY A 618 39.56 -44.95 12.02
CA GLY A 618 40.99 -44.61 11.96
C GLY A 618 41.40 -44.01 10.62
N GLY A 619 42.17 -42.92 10.67
CA GLY A 619 42.57 -42.16 9.47
C GLY A 619 41.51 -41.18 8.93
N GLY A 620 40.37 -41.00 9.62
CA GLY A 620 39.32 -40.05 9.23
C GLY A 620 38.35 -40.57 8.18
N ARG A 621 38.44 -41.86 7.81
CA ARG A 621 37.50 -42.52 6.91
C ARG A 621 36.11 -42.60 7.56
N GLN A 622 35.07 -42.20 6.83
CA GLN A 622 33.68 -42.43 7.22
C GLN A 622 33.28 -43.88 6.95
N VAL A 623 32.60 -44.51 7.91
CA VAL A 623 32.03 -45.86 7.80
C VAL A 623 30.59 -45.86 8.36
N PRO A 624 29.67 -46.69 7.84
CA PRO A 624 28.32 -46.80 8.38
C PRO A 624 28.31 -47.20 9.86
N ASP A 625 27.50 -46.50 10.64
CA ASP A 625 27.15 -46.80 12.03
C ASP A 625 25.72 -47.32 12.05
N TYR A 626 25.57 -48.64 12.07
CA TYR A 626 24.27 -49.29 11.96
C TYR A 626 23.40 -49.10 13.20
N ASP A 627 24.01 -49.09 14.40
CA ASP A 627 23.28 -48.89 15.66
C ASP A 627 22.72 -47.45 15.73
N ALA A 628 23.53 -46.44 15.36
CA ALA A 628 23.06 -45.06 15.26
C ALA A 628 22.04 -44.86 14.14
N THR A 629 22.11 -45.65 13.06
CA THR A 629 21.13 -45.62 11.97
C THR A 629 19.79 -46.20 12.40
N ASP A 630 19.78 -47.31 13.17
CA ASP A 630 18.57 -47.91 13.72
C ASP A 630 17.91 -47.03 14.80
N ALA A 631 18.71 -46.38 15.65
CA ALA A 631 18.23 -45.39 16.60
C ALA A 631 17.55 -44.19 15.89
N LEU A 632 18.14 -43.69 14.80
CA LEU A 632 17.55 -42.62 14.00
C LEU A 632 16.30 -43.08 13.23
N LEU A 633 16.27 -44.31 12.70
CA LEU A 633 15.09 -44.90 12.08
C LEU A 633 13.93 -45.03 13.08
N THR A 634 14.23 -45.47 14.31
CA THR A 634 13.26 -45.57 15.41
C THR A 634 12.67 -44.20 15.75
N ALA A 635 13.52 -43.17 15.91
CA ALA A 635 13.06 -41.80 16.16
C ALA A 635 12.19 -41.26 15.01
N ARG A 636 12.62 -41.42 13.75
CA ARG A 636 11.86 -41.04 12.54
C ARG A 636 10.51 -41.74 12.46
N THR A 637 10.46 -43.04 12.79
CA THR A 637 9.22 -43.83 12.80
C THR A 637 8.23 -43.34 13.86
N LYS A 638 8.71 -42.98 15.06
CA LYS A 638 7.86 -42.34 16.10
C LYS A 638 7.31 -41.01 15.58
N LEU A 639 8.17 -40.12 15.07
CA LEU A 639 7.76 -38.81 14.56
C LEU A 639 6.79 -38.91 13.37
N GLN A 640 7.02 -39.83 12.44
CA GLN A 640 6.12 -40.06 11.31
C GLN A 640 4.72 -40.45 11.79
N ARG A 641 4.61 -41.43 12.70
CA ARG A 641 3.33 -41.83 13.30
C ARG A 641 2.65 -40.69 14.06
N ALA A 642 3.42 -39.86 14.77
CA ALA A 642 2.89 -38.69 15.49
C ALA A 642 2.27 -37.68 14.51
N LEU A 643 2.93 -37.42 13.38
CA LEU A 643 2.46 -36.46 12.37
C LEU A 643 1.32 -37.02 11.52
N GLU A 644 1.33 -38.31 11.17
CA GLU A 644 0.24 -38.97 10.44
C GLU A 644 -1.07 -39.05 11.24
N ALA A 645 -0.98 -39.11 12.57
CA ALA A 645 -2.13 -39.10 13.48
C ALA A 645 -2.59 -37.68 13.89
N ALA A 646 -1.80 -36.65 13.59
CA ALA A 646 -2.11 -35.26 13.96
C ALA A 646 -3.06 -34.58 12.96
N PRO A 647 -3.90 -33.63 13.41
CA PRO A 647 -4.68 -32.77 12.52
C PRO A 647 -3.77 -31.77 11.78
N GLU A 648 -4.31 -31.15 10.72
CA GLU A 648 -3.66 -30.03 10.03
C GLU A 648 -3.48 -28.82 10.97
N GLY A 649 -2.35 -28.12 10.87
CA GLY A 649 -1.99 -26.98 11.72
C GLY A 649 -0.68 -27.16 12.48
N TYR A 650 -0.46 -26.35 13.53
CA TYR A 650 0.77 -26.37 14.32
C TYR A 650 1.01 -27.72 15.01
N VAL A 651 2.27 -28.16 15.05
CA VAL A 651 2.63 -29.44 15.70
C VAL A 651 2.40 -29.34 17.21
N ARG A 652 1.54 -30.22 17.73
CA ARG A 652 1.18 -30.33 19.14
C ARG A 652 2.08 -31.33 19.88
N ARG A 653 2.42 -31.01 21.12
CA ARG A 653 3.20 -31.85 22.05
C ARG A 653 2.53 -33.19 22.31
N GLU A 654 1.21 -33.16 22.48
CA GLU A 654 0.32 -34.31 22.65
C GLU A 654 0.56 -35.43 21.62
N ALA A 655 0.71 -35.06 20.33
CA ALA A 655 0.96 -36.03 19.26
C ALA A 655 2.34 -36.70 19.38
N LEU A 656 3.36 -35.95 19.83
CA LEU A 656 4.71 -36.48 20.07
C LEU A 656 4.72 -37.40 21.30
N ASP A 657 4.15 -36.93 22.42
CA ASP A 657 4.02 -37.68 23.67
C ASP A 657 3.25 -39.00 23.47
N ALA A 658 2.20 -39.02 22.64
CA ALA A 658 1.43 -40.23 22.29
C ALA A 658 2.26 -41.33 21.61
N THR A 659 3.40 -41.00 21.00
CA THR A 659 4.33 -41.99 20.40
C THR A 659 5.52 -42.33 21.30
N GLY A 660 5.57 -41.77 22.50
CA GLY A 660 6.68 -41.93 23.43
C GLY A 660 8.00 -41.35 22.89
N LEU A 661 7.94 -40.23 22.14
CA LEU A 661 9.11 -39.51 21.65
C LEU A 661 9.56 -38.48 22.69
N SER A 662 10.82 -38.54 23.12
CA SER A 662 11.37 -37.64 24.15
C SER A 662 12.32 -36.57 23.59
N ALA A 663 12.47 -35.46 24.33
CA ALA A 663 13.41 -34.39 23.98
C ALA A 663 14.87 -34.89 23.85
N ALA A 664 15.26 -35.88 24.66
CA ALA A 664 16.58 -36.50 24.61
C ALA A 664 16.78 -37.33 23.33
N GLU A 665 15.78 -38.10 22.91
CA GLU A 665 15.80 -38.82 21.62
C GLU A 665 15.85 -37.85 20.44
N CYS A 666 15.07 -36.77 20.45
CA CYS A 666 15.16 -35.72 19.44
C CYS A 666 16.56 -35.07 19.39
N GLY A 667 17.18 -34.84 20.55
CA GLY A 667 18.56 -34.33 20.65
C GLY A 667 19.61 -35.29 20.06
N ALA A 668 19.46 -36.60 20.33
CA ALA A 668 20.31 -37.64 19.73
C ALA A 668 20.08 -37.76 18.22
N ALA A 669 18.82 -37.81 17.76
CA ALA A 669 18.44 -37.85 16.36
C ALA A 669 18.99 -36.65 15.57
N ARG A 670 18.98 -35.44 16.15
CA ARG A 670 19.65 -34.27 15.58
C ARG A 670 21.14 -34.51 15.31
N GLY A 671 21.84 -35.12 16.27
CA GLY A 671 23.25 -35.49 16.12
C GLY A 671 23.47 -36.56 15.04
N HIS A 672 22.60 -37.56 15.00
CA HIS A 672 22.63 -38.61 13.99
C HIS A 672 22.38 -38.07 12.57
N GLU A 673 21.45 -37.11 12.36
CA GLU A 673 21.29 -36.46 11.05
C GLU A 673 22.57 -35.74 10.60
N TRP A 674 23.25 -35.00 11.49
CA TRP A 674 24.54 -34.38 11.16
C TRP A 674 25.61 -35.39 10.79
N ASN A 675 25.64 -36.53 11.47
CA ASN A 675 26.56 -37.63 11.20
C ASN A 675 26.25 -38.40 9.89
N ARG A 676 25.11 -38.15 9.20
CA ARG A 676 24.85 -38.67 7.84
C ARG A 676 25.55 -37.88 6.74
N ARG A 677 26.16 -36.74 7.06
CA ARG A 677 26.85 -35.88 6.10
C ARG A 677 28.07 -36.60 5.51
N ILE A 678 28.13 -36.73 4.19
CA ILE A 678 29.27 -37.27 3.47
C ILE A 678 30.29 -36.14 3.29
N GLU A 679 31.52 -36.33 3.76
CA GLU A 679 32.58 -35.30 3.78
C GLU A 679 33.69 -35.61 2.76
N GLY A 680 34.18 -34.58 2.06
CA GLY A 680 35.46 -34.65 1.34
C GLY A 680 35.41 -35.31 -0.04
N LEU A 681 34.23 -35.43 -0.65
CA LEU A 681 34.10 -35.88 -2.05
C LEU A 681 34.60 -34.80 -3.02
N GLN A 682 34.48 -33.53 -2.63
CA GLN A 682 34.91 -32.41 -3.44
C GLN A 682 36.26 -31.84 -2.99
N ARG A 683 37.15 -31.57 -3.96
CA ARG A 683 38.44 -30.92 -3.76
C ARG A 683 38.71 -29.85 -4.83
N PRO A 684 39.58 -28.88 -4.57
CA PRO A 684 39.97 -27.88 -5.54
C PRO A 684 40.61 -28.49 -6.79
N GLY A 685 40.36 -27.89 -7.95
CA GLY A 685 40.93 -28.34 -9.23
C GLY A 685 40.26 -29.57 -9.86
N MET A 686 39.10 -30.03 -9.35
CA MET A 686 38.27 -31.02 -10.05
C MET A 686 37.67 -30.45 -11.34
N SER A 687 37.45 -31.30 -12.34
CA SER A 687 36.66 -30.94 -13.53
C SER A 687 35.20 -30.72 -13.17
N ALA A 688 34.46 -30.03 -14.04
CA ALA A 688 33.04 -29.77 -13.83
C ALA A 688 32.21 -31.07 -13.78
N GLU A 689 32.55 -32.11 -14.54
CA GLU A 689 31.88 -33.42 -14.50
C GLU A 689 32.07 -34.10 -13.14
N ALA A 690 33.32 -34.30 -12.72
CA ALA A 690 33.64 -34.95 -11.45
C ALA A 690 33.06 -34.19 -10.25
N ARG A 691 32.94 -32.85 -10.38
CA ARG A 691 32.35 -31.99 -9.36
C ARG A 691 30.82 -32.11 -9.28
N ARG A 692 30.15 -32.31 -10.42
CA ARG A 692 28.71 -32.65 -10.49
C ARG A 692 28.46 -34.04 -9.91
N GLU A 693 29.24 -35.04 -10.29
CA GLU A 693 29.15 -36.41 -9.76
C GLU A 693 29.35 -36.46 -8.23
N ALA A 694 30.38 -35.77 -7.72
CA ALA A 694 30.60 -35.65 -6.27
C ALA A 694 29.47 -34.90 -5.56
N ALA A 695 28.82 -33.92 -6.20
CA ALA A 695 27.66 -33.21 -5.65
C ALA A 695 26.41 -34.09 -5.61
N GLU A 696 26.21 -34.94 -6.61
CA GLU A 696 25.13 -35.93 -6.69
C GLU A 696 25.29 -37.02 -5.61
N GLN A 697 26.49 -37.59 -5.48
CA GLN A 697 26.83 -38.53 -4.40
C GLN A 697 26.63 -37.91 -3.01
N ALA A 698 26.95 -36.62 -2.84
CA ALA A 698 26.73 -35.86 -1.60
C ALA A 698 25.28 -35.35 -1.41
N GLY A 699 24.31 -35.71 -2.27
CA GLY A 699 22.98 -35.11 -2.31
C GLY A 699 22.18 -35.15 -0.99
N VAL A 700 22.50 -36.08 -0.09
CA VAL A 700 21.92 -36.12 1.27
C VAL A 700 22.29 -34.90 2.12
N ASN A 701 23.47 -34.32 1.93
CA ASN A 701 24.01 -33.21 2.72
C ASN A 701 23.12 -31.95 2.65
N ALA A 702 22.53 -31.68 1.49
CA ALA A 702 21.59 -30.56 1.28
C ALA A 702 20.36 -30.65 2.19
N GLN A 703 20.02 -31.86 2.64
CA GLN A 703 18.88 -32.12 3.49
C GLN A 703 19.26 -32.02 4.97
N VAL A 704 20.44 -32.52 5.37
CA VAL A 704 20.89 -32.65 6.78
C VAL A 704 20.51 -31.45 7.66
N ALA A 705 20.83 -30.22 7.25
CA ALA A 705 20.53 -29.02 8.03
C ALA A 705 19.02 -28.77 8.26
N ARG A 706 18.16 -29.19 7.31
CA ARG A 706 16.70 -29.12 7.41
C ARG A 706 16.14 -30.16 8.39
N TRP A 707 16.63 -31.40 8.32
CA TRP A 707 16.22 -32.46 9.24
C TRP A 707 16.75 -32.21 10.66
N ALA A 708 17.97 -31.70 10.81
CA ALA A 708 18.49 -31.26 12.11
C ALA A 708 17.67 -30.10 12.71
N ALA A 709 17.20 -29.16 11.88
CA ALA A 709 16.30 -28.10 12.33
C ALA A 709 14.93 -28.66 12.79
N MET A 710 14.36 -29.63 12.07
CA MET A 710 13.15 -30.35 12.49
C MET A 710 13.34 -30.96 13.89
N TRP A 711 14.39 -31.75 14.11
CA TRP A 711 14.67 -32.36 15.41
C TRP A 711 14.91 -31.34 16.53
N THR A 712 15.50 -30.19 16.21
CA THR A 712 15.66 -29.09 17.18
C THR A 712 14.29 -28.55 17.61
N VAL A 713 13.38 -28.26 16.67
CA VAL A 713 12.03 -27.78 16.97
C VAL A 713 11.23 -28.80 17.81
N MET A 714 11.35 -30.10 17.51
CA MET A 714 10.68 -31.15 18.30
C MET A 714 11.27 -31.29 19.70
N ALA A 715 12.61 -31.18 19.84
CA ALA A 715 13.27 -31.18 21.15
C ALA A 715 12.85 -29.97 21.99
N ASP A 716 12.82 -28.78 21.39
CA ASP A 716 12.40 -27.53 22.05
C ASP A 716 10.95 -27.61 22.54
N LEU A 717 10.02 -28.16 21.74
CA LEU A 717 8.61 -28.35 22.15
C LEU A 717 8.48 -29.34 23.32
N LEU A 718 9.21 -30.46 23.26
CA LEU A 718 9.22 -31.46 24.33
C LEU A 718 9.94 -30.95 25.60
N ALA A 719 10.85 -29.98 25.49
CA ALA A 719 11.56 -29.39 26.64
C ALA A 719 10.85 -28.16 27.26
N SER A 720 10.16 -27.35 26.47
CA SER A 720 9.59 -26.06 26.91
C SER A 720 8.30 -26.16 27.73
N GLY A 721 7.62 -27.30 27.71
CA GLY A 721 6.32 -27.48 28.36
C GLY A 721 5.12 -26.89 27.60
N ASN A 722 5.36 -26.25 26.45
CA ASN A 722 4.32 -25.66 25.61
C ASN A 722 3.45 -26.74 24.93
N GLU A 723 2.16 -26.47 24.75
CA GLU A 723 1.24 -27.42 24.09
C GLU A 723 1.52 -27.62 22.60
N ALA A 724 2.07 -26.60 21.91
CA ALA A 724 2.39 -26.62 20.49
C ALA A 724 3.49 -25.61 20.16
N THR A 725 4.08 -25.73 18.96
CA THR A 725 5.13 -24.81 18.49
C THR A 725 4.72 -24.04 17.24
N GLY A 726 5.06 -22.75 17.19
CA GLY A 726 4.92 -21.92 15.98
C GLY A 726 5.92 -22.26 14.87
N ARG A 727 6.98 -23.01 15.20
CA ARG A 727 8.11 -23.26 14.29
C ARG A 727 7.93 -24.46 13.37
N ALA A 728 6.88 -25.25 13.58
CA ALA A 728 6.54 -26.40 12.75
C ALA A 728 5.02 -26.51 12.56
N GLU A 729 4.60 -26.63 11.31
CA GLU A 729 3.19 -26.68 10.90
C GLU A 729 2.98 -27.81 9.89
N LEU A 730 2.02 -28.69 10.15
CA LEU A 730 1.62 -29.78 9.27
C LEU A 730 0.55 -29.26 8.30
N LEU A 731 0.76 -29.43 6.99
CA LEU A 731 -0.09 -28.88 5.92
C LEU A 731 -0.26 -29.87 4.77
N TRP A 732 -1.42 -29.87 4.12
CA TRP A 732 -1.60 -30.55 2.84
C TRP A 732 -0.92 -29.77 1.71
N ARG A 733 -0.02 -30.44 0.97
CA ARG A 733 0.61 -29.87 -0.24
C ARG A 733 0.47 -30.81 -1.42
N LYS A 734 0.30 -30.22 -2.60
CA LYS A 734 0.47 -30.95 -3.86
C LYS A 734 1.95 -31.10 -4.16
N ASP A 735 2.38 -32.31 -4.54
CA ASP A 735 3.71 -32.52 -5.08
C ASP A 735 3.80 -32.15 -6.57
N ARG A 736 4.90 -32.53 -7.24
CA ARG A 736 5.17 -32.22 -8.65
C ARG A 736 4.24 -32.97 -9.62
N GLU A 737 3.68 -34.09 -9.19
CA GLU A 737 2.76 -34.93 -9.98
C GLU A 737 1.30 -34.53 -9.72
N GLY A 738 1.07 -33.71 -8.68
CA GLY A 738 -0.20 -33.10 -8.36
C GLY A 738 -0.97 -33.83 -7.25
N GLU A 739 -0.40 -34.93 -6.73
CA GLU A 739 -0.96 -35.69 -5.62
C GLU A 739 -0.84 -34.90 -4.32
N GLN A 740 -1.88 -34.99 -3.48
CA GLN A 740 -1.87 -34.36 -2.16
C GLN A 740 -1.16 -35.26 -1.16
N ARG A 741 -0.16 -34.71 -0.48
CA ARG A 741 0.61 -35.37 0.59
C ARG A 741 0.74 -34.46 1.80
N TRP A 742 0.85 -35.07 2.97
CA TRP A 742 1.17 -34.38 4.21
C TRP A 742 2.60 -33.81 4.15
N SER A 743 2.75 -32.54 4.50
CA SER A 743 4.04 -31.87 4.53
C SER A 743 4.22 -31.04 5.79
N LEU A 744 5.33 -31.29 6.49
CA LEU A 744 5.81 -30.51 7.61
C LEU A 744 6.54 -29.27 7.10
N SER A 745 6.00 -28.09 7.37
CA SER A 745 6.60 -26.78 7.08
C SER A 745 7.37 -26.27 8.30
N LEU A 746 8.65 -25.94 8.12
CA LEU A 746 9.54 -25.44 9.17
C LEU A 746 9.76 -23.93 9.01
N ASN A 747 9.41 -23.20 10.06
CA ASN A 747 9.48 -21.74 10.15
C ASN A 747 10.36 -21.38 11.36
N THR A 748 11.68 -21.30 11.17
CA THR A 748 12.63 -21.05 12.27
C THR A 748 13.42 -19.77 12.04
N ILE A 749 14.03 -19.27 13.11
CA ILE A 749 15.16 -18.33 13.05
C ILE A 749 16.48 -19.09 12.93
N SER A 750 17.52 -18.39 12.46
CA SER A 750 18.93 -18.76 12.59
C SER A 750 19.52 -18.12 13.84
N GLU A 751 20.36 -18.86 14.56
CA GLU A 751 21.10 -18.34 15.70
C GLU A 751 22.12 -17.28 15.22
N MET A 752 22.18 -16.15 15.91
CA MET A 752 23.21 -15.14 15.68
C MET A 752 24.56 -15.65 16.21
N MET A 753 25.67 -15.25 15.59
CA MET A 753 27.00 -15.70 15.98
C MET A 753 27.25 -15.49 17.49
N GLY A 754 27.62 -16.54 18.21
CA GLY A 754 27.94 -16.46 19.64
C GLY A 754 28.97 -15.37 19.99
N ALA A 755 29.92 -15.08 19.09
CA ALA A 755 30.88 -13.98 19.27
C ALA A 755 30.22 -12.58 19.38
N ILE A 756 29.03 -12.37 18.79
CA ILE A 756 28.23 -11.14 18.93
C ILE A 756 27.52 -11.14 20.29
N HIS A 757 27.01 -12.29 20.74
CA HIS A 757 26.43 -12.43 22.09
C HIS A 757 27.45 -12.20 23.22
N GLU A 758 28.71 -12.56 22.99
CA GLU A 758 29.83 -12.37 23.93
C GLU A 758 30.54 -11.01 23.77
N ALA A 759 30.02 -10.12 22.91
CA ALA A 759 30.50 -8.75 22.75
C ALA A 759 29.42 -7.70 23.12
N PRO A 760 29.81 -6.45 23.43
CA PRO A 760 28.92 -5.31 23.43
C PRO A 760 28.27 -5.11 22.07
N VAL A 761 26.98 -4.76 22.05
CA VAL A 761 26.20 -4.56 20.82
C VAL A 761 25.49 -3.21 20.86
N LEU A 762 25.68 -2.40 19.83
CA LEU A 762 24.95 -1.17 19.58
C LEU A 762 24.10 -1.34 18.31
N LEU A 763 22.77 -1.27 18.43
CA LEU A 763 21.84 -1.27 17.31
C LEU A 763 21.26 0.13 17.09
N LEU A 764 21.24 0.60 15.85
CA LEU A 764 20.72 1.92 15.48
C LEU A 764 19.57 1.72 14.48
N ASP A 765 18.34 2.08 14.82
CA ASP A 765 17.21 1.99 13.88
C ASP A 765 16.30 3.22 13.99
N ALA A 766 15.49 3.51 12.98
CA ALA A 766 14.52 4.60 13.05
C ALA A 766 13.26 4.23 13.88
N THR A 767 12.86 2.97 13.86
CA THR A 767 11.57 2.48 14.38
C THR A 767 11.70 1.49 15.55
N MET A 768 12.82 0.76 15.62
CA MET A 768 13.21 -0.18 16.67
C MET A 768 12.10 -1.14 17.13
N PRO A 769 11.80 -2.20 16.35
CA PRO A 769 10.83 -3.23 16.73
C PRO A 769 11.44 -4.17 17.80
N ALA A 770 11.60 -3.65 19.02
CA ALA A 770 12.43 -4.24 20.08
C ALA A 770 12.13 -5.72 20.36
N ASP A 771 10.86 -6.12 20.42
CA ASP A 771 10.50 -7.51 20.73
C ASP A 771 10.80 -8.50 19.59
N LEU A 772 10.80 -8.05 18.32
CA LEU A 772 11.27 -8.86 17.20
C LEU A 772 12.80 -9.03 17.22
N VAL A 773 13.52 -7.98 17.63
CA VAL A 773 14.98 -8.03 17.77
C VAL A 773 15.40 -8.88 18.96
N ARG A 774 14.64 -8.88 20.06
CA ARG A 774 14.89 -9.71 21.26
C ARG A 774 14.85 -11.21 21.00
N ALA A 775 14.20 -11.66 19.92
CA ALA A 775 14.31 -13.05 19.44
C ALA A 775 15.76 -13.45 19.07
N TYR A 776 16.61 -12.48 18.72
CA TYR A 776 18.04 -12.66 18.42
C TYR A 776 18.96 -12.07 19.49
N LEU A 777 18.55 -10.98 20.15
CA LEU A 777 19.32 -10.30 21.21
C LEU A 777 18.48 -10.20 22.49
N PRO A 778 18.32 -11.28 23.28
CA PRO A 778 17.40 -11.31 24.43
C PRO A 778 17.73 -10.33 25.57
N ARG A 779 18.90 -9.69 25.51
CA ARG A 779 19.37 -8.69 26.49
C ARG A 779 19.28 -7.25 25.97
N LEU A 780 18.61 -7.02 24.84
CA LEU A 780 18.53 -5.69 24.23
C LEU A 780 17.69 -4.73 25.08
N GLU A 781 18.38 -3.76 25.66
CA GLU A 781 17.81 -2.57 26.28
C GLU A 781 17.53 -1.51 25.22
N VAL A 782 16.37 -0.87 25.28
CA VAL A 782 15.94 0.16 24.33
C VAL A 782 15.38 1.33 25.13
N PRO A 783 16.11 2.44 25.27
CA PRO A 783 15.61 3.65 25.92
C PRO A 783 14.60 4.40 25.03
N GLU A 784 13.98 5.44 25.58
CA GLU A 784 13.00 6.28 24.88
C GLU A 784 13.52 6.81 23.53
N PRO A 785 12.72 6.81 22.45
CA PRO A 785 13.19 7.24 21.13
C PRO A 785 13.60 8.71 21.06
N VAL A 786 14.73 9.01 20.40
CA VAL A 786 15.16 10.38 20.13
C VAL A 786 14.45 10.89 18.87
N ARG A 787 13.32 11.59 19.09
CA ARG A 787 12.46 12.16 18.03
C ARG A 787 12.73 13.65 17.76
N VAL A 788 12.96 13.99 16.51
CA VAL A 788 13.46 15.30 16.07
C VAL A 788 12.36 16.13 15.40
N LYS A 789 12.19 17.38 15.82
CA LYS A 789 11.28 18.34 15.16
C LYS A 789 11.78 18.67 13.75
N ALA A 790 10.85 18.79 12.80
CA ALA A 790 11.13 19.10 11.40
C ALA A 790 10.40 20.37 10.94
N PRO A 791 10.73 21.56 11.48
CA PRO A 791 9.95 22.79 11.29
C PRO A 791 9.86 23.31 9.85
N HIS A 792 10.70 22.78 8.94
CA HIS A 792 10.74 23.13 7.53
C HIS A 792 10.33 21.96 6.60
N MET A 793 9.63 20.96 7.17
CA MET A 793 9.00 19.86 6.43
C MET A 793 7.49 19.91 6.62
N GLU A 794 6.74 20.22 5.56
CA GLU A 794 5.28 20.25 5.56
C GLU A 794 4.73 18.86 5.18
N VAL A 795 4.07 18.15 6.10
CA VAL A 795 3.52 16.81 5.87
C VAL A 795 2.01 16.87 5.64
N ARG A 796 1.58 16.64 4.39
CA ARG A 796 0.17 16.51 4.01
C ARG A 796 -0.19 15.03 3.84
N GLN A 797 -0.98 14.48 4.75
CA GLN A 797 -1.44 13.09 4.66
C GLN A 797 -2.80 13.01 3.97
N VAL A 798 -2.87 12.25 2.88
CA VAL A 798 -4.08 12.09 2.08
C VAL A 798 -4.74 10.76 2.39
N ARG A 799 -6.02 10.76 2.72
CA ARG A 799 -6.87 9.57 2.91
C ARG A 799 -7.49 9.14 1.59
N GLY A 800 -7.46 7.84 1.29
CA GLY A 800 -7.99 7.35 0.01
C GLY A 800 -8.01 5.85 -0.21
N GLY A 801 -7.45 5.03 0.69
CA GLY A 801 -7.42 3.57 0.54
C GLY A 801 -6.29 3.10 -0.37
N TRP A 802 -5.06 3.48 -0.06
CA TRP A 802 -3.86 3.39 -0.91
C TRP A 802 -3.21 2.00 -0.99
N GLY A 803 -4.01 0.94 -0.97
CA GLY A 803 -3.50 -0.43 -1.13
C GLY A 803 -3.03 -0.69 -2.57
N LYS A 804 -2.04 -1.58 -2.75
CA LYS A 804 -1.55 -2.02 -4.07
C LYS A 804 -2.67 -2.45 -5.02
N THR A 805 -3.69 -3.13 -4.52
CA THR A 805 -4.86 -3.56 -5.30
C THR A 805 -5.81 -2.43 -5.71
N THR A 806 -5.77 -1.28 -5.03
CA THR A 806 -6.50 -0.07 -5.41
C THR A 806 -5.79 0.66 -6.55
N LEU A 807 -4.47 0.81 -6.43
CA LEU A 807 -3.63 1.46 -7.44
C LEU A 807 -3.47 0.61 -8.71
N LEU A 808 -3.34 -0.71 -8.54
CA LEU A 808 -3.15 -1.71 -9.59
C LEU A 808 -4.25 -2.79 -9.52
N PRO A 809 -5.47 -2.50 -10.00
CA PRO A 809 -6.55 -3.48 -10.07
C PRO A 809 -6.12 -4.74 -10.84
N GLY A 810 -6.55 -5.92 -10.39
CA GLY A 810 -6.17 -7.19 -11.03
C GLY A 810 -4.69 -7.57 -10.90
N ARG A 811 -3.87 -6.84 -10.14
CA ARG A 811 -2.41 -7.04 -9.99
C ARG A 811 -1.62 -6.91 -11.30
N MET A 812 -2.05 -6.01 -12.19
CA MET A 812 -1.26 -5.62 -13.36
C MET A 812 0.01 -4.86 -12.97
N LYS A 813 0.99 -4.83 -13.88
CA LYS A 813 2.19 -3.98 -13.82
C LYS A 813 2.08 -2.90 -14.90
N VAL A 814 2.40 -1.65 -14.55
CA VAL A 814 2.56 -0.57 -15.52
C VAL A 814 3.90 -0.75 -16.22
N THR A 815 3.89 -0.69 -17.55
CA THR A 815 5.05 -0.85 -18.42
C THR A 815 5.30 0.45 -19.19
N LEU A 816 6.44 0.54 -19.88
CA LEU A 816 6.77 1.68 -20.74
C LEU A 816 6.70 1.26 -22.21
N ASP A 817 6.18 2.15 -23.06
CA ASP A 817 6.20 1.99 -24.51
C ASP A 817 7.60 2.22 -25.10
N GLU A 818 7.74 2.05 -26.43
CA GLU A 818 8.99 2.27 -27.17
C GLU A 818 9.55 3.70 -27.06
N ASN A 819 8.73 4.66 -26.62
CA ASN A 819 9.08 6.06 -26.42
C ASN A 819 9.31 6.41 -24.93
N GLY A 820 9.33 5.40 -24.05
CA GLY A 820 9.51 5.57 -22.60
C GLY A 820 8.29 6.13 -21.84
N LYS A 821 7.09 6.09 -22.44
CA LYS A 821 5.85 6.60 -21.82
C LYS A 821 5.05 5.47 -21.15
N PRO A 822 4.30 5.75 -20.07
CA PRO A 822 3.55 4.71 -19.37
C PRO A 822 2.40 4.15 -20.23
N GLU A 823 2.33 2.83 -20.35
CA GLU A 823 1.23 2.10 -20.99
C GLU A 823 0.40 1.30 -19.95
N ASN A 824 -0.81 0.87 -20.34
CA ASN A 824 -1.74 0.11 -19.48
C ASN A 824 -2.11 0.81 -18.15
N LEU A 825 -2.00 2.14 -18.09
CA LEU A 825 -2.12 2.94 -16.88
C LEU A 825 -3.55 2.95 -16.28
N PRO A 826 -3.77 2.47 -15.04
CA PRO A 826 -5.06 2.53 -14.38
C PRO A 826 -5.56 3.97 -14.15
N PRO A 827 -6.88 4.24 -14.19
CA PRO A 827 -7.43 5.60 -14.05
C PRO A 827 -7.00 6.35 -12.78
N ILE A 828 -6.81 5.64 -11.66
CA ILE A 828 -6.33 6.24 -10.41
C ILE A 828 -4.86 6.67 -10.49
N LEU A 829 -4.00 5.87 -11.14
CA LEU A 829 -2.60 6.23 -11.37
C LEU A 829 -2.48 7.32 -12.44
N ALA A 830 -3.37 7.38 -13.43
CA ALA A 830 -3.46 8.50 -14.37
C ALA A 830 -3.85 9.81 -13.68
N ASN A 831 -4.83 9.79 -12.76
CA ASN A 831 -5.18 10.95 -11.93
C ASN A 831 -4.01 11.35 -11.01
N LEU A 832 -3.31 10.40 -10.38
CA LEU A 832 -2.16 10.67 -9.51
C LEU A 832 -0.97 11.22 -10.31
N ARG A 833 -0.68 10.70 -11.51
CA ARG A 833 0.38 11.22 -12.39
C ARG A 833 0.12 12.68 -12.75
N ASP A 834 -1.11 13.00 -13.16
CA ASP A 834 -1.49 14.38 -13.45
C ASP A 834 -1.43 15.24 -12.18
N PHE A 835 -1.90 14.76 -11.01
CA PHE A 835 -1.79 15.48 -9.74
C PHE A 835 -0.32 15.80 -9.36
N VAL A 836 0.58 14.82 -9.46
CA VAL A 836 2.02 15.02 -9.21
C VAL A 836 2.58 16.09 -10.15
N ALA A 837 2.29 16.02 -11.45
CA ALA A 837 2.75 17.02 -12.42
C ALA A 837 2.26 18.45 -12.09
N GLY A 838 1.03 18.57 -11.56
CA GLY A 838 0.46 19.83 -11.10
C GLY A 838 1.13 20.37 -9.83
N GLU A 839 1.32 19.53 -8.81
CA GLU A 839 1.92 19.96 -7.54
C GLU A 839 3.43 20.24 -7.65
N THR A 840 4.19 19.44 -8.41
CA THR A 840 5.64 19.65 -8.54
C THR A 840 5.99 20.83 -9.42
N CYS A 841 5.18 21.11 -10.44
CA CYS A 841 5.43 22.18 -11.40
C CYS A 841 6.88 22.18 -11.97
N GLY A 842 7.45 21.00 -12.23
CA GLY A 842 8.81 20.87 -12.75
C GLY A 842 9.92 21.07 -11.70
N GLU A 843 9.59 21.44 -10.46
CA GLU A 843 10.54 21.50 -9.35
C GLU A 843 11.09 20.10 -9.03
N ARG A 844 12.36 20.04 -8.60
CA ARG A 844 13.04 18.78 -8.30
C ARG A 844 12.28 17.99 -7.22
N SER A 845 11.78 16.81 -7.57
CA SER A 845 10.80 16.07 -6.78
C SER A 845 11.06 14.56 -6.84
N LEU A 846 10.50 13.81 -5.89
CA LEU A 846 10.62 12.35 -5.84
C LEU A 846 9.25 11.69 -5.64
N VAL A 847 8.96 10.62 -6.39
CA VAL A 847 7.84 9.71 -6.14
C VAL A 847 8.38 8.34 -5.68
N ILE A 848 7.97 7.89 -4.49
CA ILE A 848 8.22 6.55 -3.97
C ILE A 848 6.90 5.75 -4.00
N THR A 849 6.87 4.59 -4.66
CA THR A 849 5.67 3.75 -4.72
C THR A 849 5.98 2.25 -4.85
N TYR A 850 5.02 1.42 -5.27
CA TYR A 850 5.27 0.02 -5.60
C TYR A 850 6.03 -0.09 -6.93
N GLU A 851 6.97 -1.03 -7.04
CA GLU A 851 7.73 -1.31 -8.27
C GLU A 851 6.80 -1.44 -9.50
N ASP A 852 5.69 -2.17 -9.37
CA ASP A 852 4.71 -2.37 -10.44
C ASP A 852 3.92 -1.10 -10.85
N ALA A 853 4.02 -0.02 -10.08
CA ALA A 853 3.41 1.29 -10.33
C ALA A 853 4.45 2.38 -10.62
N GLU A 854 5.76 2.13 -10.45
CA GLU A 854 6.80 3.16 -10.58
C GLU A 854 6.82 3.77 -12.00
N ALA A 855 6.71 2.92 -13.02
CA ALA A 855 6.61 3.32 -14.42
C ALA A 855 5.47 4.30 -14.71
N ALA A 856 4.42 4.38 -13.88
CA ALA A 856 3.33 5.36 -14.02
C ALA A 856 3.81 6.82 -13.95
N PHE A 857 4.96 7.10 -13.34
CA PHE A 857 5.49 8.45 -13.12
C PHE A 857 6.70 8.79 -14.01
N ALA A 858 7.16 7.85 -14.84
CA ALA A 858 8.27 8.05 -15.77
C ALA A 858 8.05 9.23 -16.73
N GLY A 859 9.09 10.02 -17.01
CA GLY A 859 9.04 11.14 -17.95
C GLY A 859 8.20 12.35 -17.49
N LEU A 860 7.98 12.53 -16.19
CA LEU A 860 7.48 13.79 -15.64
C LEU A 860 8.65 14.78 -15.42
N PRO A 861 8.55 16.06 -15.83
CA PRO A 861 9.60 17.05 -15.60
C PRO A 861 9.96 17.21 -14.12
N GLY A 862 11.26 17.21 -13.81
CA GLY A 862 11.76 17.38 -12.43
C GLY A 862 11.54 16.21 -11.48
N VAL A 863 10.82 15.15 -11.89
CA VAL A 863 10.42 14.03 -11.01
C VAL A 863 11.37 12.84 -11.18
N GLU A 864 12.12 12.52 -10.13
CA GLU A 864 12.75 11.20 -9.95
C GLU A 864 11.75 10.19 -9.38
N THR A 865 11.99 8.90 -9.61
CA THR A 865 11.20 7.80 -9.03
C THR A 865 12.05 6.85 -8.20
N GLY A 866 11.38 6.12 -7.31
CA GLY A 866 11.91 4.94 -6.65
C GLY A 866 10.77 4.04 -6.15
N HIS A 867 11.12 2.85 -5.66
CA HIS A 867 10.14 1.92 -5.13
C HIS A 867 10.50 1.35 -3.74
N PHE A 868 9.46 0.98 -3.00
CA PHE A 868 9.60 0.35 -1.68
C PHE A 868 10.55 -0.85 -1.71
N ASN A 869 11.38 -0.99 -0.68
CA ASN A 869 12.51 -1.91 -0.52
C ASN A 869 13.77 -1.58 -1.35
N ALA A 870 13.79 -0.47 -2.11
CA ALA A 870 14.94 -0.02 -2.91
C ALA A 870 15.36 1.44 -2.66
N VAL A 871 14.77 2.13 -1.67
CA VAL A 871 15.06 3.54 -1.38
C VAL A 871 16.20 3.75 -0.36
N ALA A 872 16.48 2.77 0.50
CA ALA A 872 17.46 2.89 1.56
C ALA A 872 18.87 3.26 1.03
N GLY A 873 19.55 4.16 1.74
CA GLY A 873 20.90 4.64 1.38
C GLY A 873 20.99 5.68 0.28
N ILE A 874 19.92 5.97 -0.45
CA ILE A 874 19.97 6.98 -1.51
C ILE A 874 19.96 8.39 -0.90
N ASP A 875 21.10 9.10 -0.98
CA ASP A 875 21.27 10.48 -0.47
C ASP A 875 21.04 11.57 -1.52
N ARG A 876 21.06 11.23 -2.82
CA ARG A 876 20.88 12.21 -3.92
C ARG A 876 19.53 12.95 -3.90
N TRP A 877 18.56 12.46 -3.11
CA TRP A 877 17.21 13.02 -2.97
C TRP A 877 17.07 14.00 -1.79
N LYS A 878 18.15 14.32 -1.08
CA LYS A 878 18.13 15.14 0.14
C LYS A 878 17.60 16.57 -0.03
N ASP A 879 17.56 17.08 -1.26
CA ASP A 879 17.25 18.47 -1.63
C ASP A 879 15.96 18.61 -2.47
N VAL A 880 15.16 17.55 -2.62
CA VAL A 880 13.86 17.63 -3.32
C VAL A 880 12.91 18.66 -2.67
N ARG A 881 12.10 19.35 -3.47
CA ARG A 881 11.06 20.29 -3.01
C ARG A 881 9.76 19.57 -2.65
N HIS A 882 9.42 18.51 -3.39
CA HIS A 882 8.27 17.66 -3.11
C HIS A 882 8.66 16.18 -3.03
N LEU A 883 8.10 15.48 -2.05
CA LEU A 883 8.21 14.03 -1.89
C LEU A 883 6.83 13.40 -1.83
N PHE A 884 6.51 12.51 -2.75
CA PHE A 884 5.26 11.73 -2.74
C PHE A 884 5.56 10.31 -2.32
N VAL A 885 4.96 9.87 -1.21
CA VAL A 885 5.03 8.46 -0.75
C VAL A 885 3.67 7.83 -1.02
N ILE A 886 3.58 7.04 -2.09
CA ILE A 886 2.31 6.56 -2.65
C ILE A 886 2.12 5.06 -2.41
N GLY A 887 1.20 4.75 -1.51
CA GLY A 887 0.86 3.41 -1.05
C GLY A 887 1.61 3.01 0.21
N ARG A 888 1.45 1.75 0.62
CA ARG A 888 2.21 1.16 1.74
C ARG A 888 2.60 -0.29 1.46
N PRO A 889 3.87 -0.68 1.62
CA PRO A 889 4.29 -2.06 1.48
C PRO A 889 3.68 -2.87 2.62
N ARG A 890 2.87 -3.87 2.28
CA ARG A 890 2.19 -4.70 3.29
C ARG A 890 2.41 -6.19 2.98
N PRO A 891 2.97 -6.97 3.92
CA PRO A 891 3.04 -8.43 3.78
C PRO A 891 1.63 -9.05 3.72
N ARG A 892 1.54 -10.26 3.19
CA ARG A 892 0.28 -11.03 3.20
C ARG A 892 0.01 -11.62 4.59
N SER A 893 -1.25 -11.91 4.93
CA SER A 893 -1.61 -12.45 6.25
C SER A 893 -0.96 -13.80 6.57
N ASP A 894 -0.82 -14.67 5.57
CA ASP A 894 -0.08 -15.94 5.67
C ASP A 894 1.40 -15.70 5.95
N GLN A 895 2.01 -14.71 5.29
CA GLN A 895 3.39 -14.32 5.52
C GLN A 895 3.58 -13.71 6.92
N VAL A 896 2.70 -12.81 7.35
CA VAL A 896 2.72 -12.23 8.72
C VAL A 896 2.64 -13.34 9.77
N ARG A 897 1.71 -14.28 9.62
CA ARG A 897 1.57 -15.44 10.51
C ARG A 897 2.86 -16.23 10.63
N VAL A 898 3.44 -16.60 9.48
CA VAL A 898 4.65 -17.43 9.39
C VAL A 898 5.88 -16.72 9.98
N LEU A 899 6.04 -15.40 9.76
CA LEU A 899 7.13 -14.62 10.33
C LEU A 899 6.98 -14.46 11.84
N ALA A 900 5.76 -14.13 12.32
CA ALA A 900 5.48 -13.98 13.74
C ALA A 900 5.71 -15.29 14.51
N ALA A 901 5.17 -16.42 14.02
CA ALA A 901 5.32 -17.74 14.65
C ALA A 901 6.78 -18.25 14.66
N ALA A 902 7.59 -17.86 13.67
CA ALA A 902 9.02 -18.17 13.65
C ALA A 902 9.80 -17.40 14.74
N LEU A 903 9.49 -16.10 14.90
CA LEU A 903 10.15 -15.19 15.83
C LEU A 903 9.77 -15.50 17.29
N THR A 904 8.46 -15.59 17.60
CA THR A 904 7.99 -15.93 18.96
C THR A 904 8.30 -17.38 19.33
N GLY A 905 8.29 -18.28 18.35
CA GLY A 905 8.34 -19.72 18.57
C GLY A 905 7.00 -20.36 18.95
N GLU A 906 5.95 -19.54 19.11
CA GLU A 906 4.61 -19.91 19.57
C GLU A 906 3.61 -19.97 18.41
N PRO A 907 2.55 -20.80 18.49
CA PRO A 907 1.46 -20.79 17.53
C PRO A 907 0.84 -19.39 17.38
N VAL A 908 0.84 -18.83 16.17
CA VAL A 908 0.18 -17.55 15.87
C VAL A 908 -1.01 -17.81 14.97
N GLU A 909 -2.19 -17.40 15.41
CA GLU A 909 -3.40 -17.35 14.59
C GLU A 909 -3.61 -15.94 14.06
N VAL A 910 -3.90 -15.82 12.76
CA VAL A 910 -4.05 -14.54 12.06
C VAL A 910 -5.36 -14.52 11.28
N ALA A 911 -6.39 -13.93 11.89
CA ALA A 911 -7.62 -13.57 11.22
C ALA A 911 -7.40 -12.49 10.13
N GLU A 912 -8.42 -12.20 9.33
CA GLU A 912 -8.38 -11.02 8.44
C GLU A 912 -8.09 -9.75 9.27
N SER A 913 -7.16 -8.92 8.80
CA SER A 913 -6.84 -7.67 9.48
C SER A 913 -8.03 -6.73 9.51
N GLN A 914 -8.42 -6.32 10.71
CA GLN A 914 -9.54 -5.43 10.97
C GLN A 914 -9.21 -3.96 10.63
N ARG A 915 -10.24 -3.11 10.57
CA ARG A 915 -10.08 -1.66 10.44
C ARG A 915 -10.00 -1.05 11.83
N GLU A 916 -8.94 -0.32 12.13
CA GLU A 916 -8.74 0.33 13.41
C GLU A 916 -8.60 1.84 13.19
N THR A 917 -9.30 2.64 13.99
CA THR A 917 -9.18 4.10 13.95
C THR A 917 -8.06 4.53 14.89
N ARG A 918 -6.94 5.00 14.33
CA ARG A 918 -5.81 5.51 15.12
C ARG A 918 -5.74 7.04 15.07
N GLY A 919 -5.39 7.64 16.21
CA GLY A 919 -5.17 9.07 16.34
C GLY A 919 -3.87 9.50 15.66
N VAL A 920 -3.97 10.46 14.74
CA VAL A 920 -2.84 11.18 14.14
C VAL A 920 -2.66 12.49 14.89
N ARG A 921 -1.40 12.84 15.17
CA ARG A 921 -1.05 14.14 15.78
C ARG A 921 -0.93 15.19 14.68
N LEU A 922 -1.79 16.19 14.72
CA LEU A 922 -1.68 17.35 13.85
C LEU A 922 -0.76 18.42 14.46
N THR A 923 -0.29 19.36 13.64
CA THR A 923 0.35 20.58 14.15
C THR A 923 -0.63 21.42 14.99
N GLU A 924 -0.06 22.27 15.85
CA GLU A 924 -0.79 23.12 16.82
C GLU A 924 -1.55 22.34 17.93
N GLY A 925 -1.18 21.07 18.16
CA GLY A 925 -1.76 20.25 19.23
C GLY A 925 -3.15 19.67 18.92
N ARG A 926 -3.63 19.88 17.69
CA ARG A 926 -4.86 19.27 17.19
C ARG A 926 -4.67 17.75 16.98
N SER A 927 -5.77 17.02 16.98
CA SER A 927 -5.80 15.60 16.62
C SER A 927 -6.65 15.37 15.38
N GLY A 928 -6.32 14.31 14.64
CA GLY A 928 -7.15 13.79 13.56
C GLY A 928 -7.16 12.26 13.60
N THR A 929 -7.91 11.63 12.71
CA THR A 929 -8.02 10.17 12.66
C THR A 929 -7.75 9.61 11.28
N VAL A 930 -7.03 8.48 11.27
CA VAL A 930 -6.75 7.66 10.09
C VAL A 930 -7.15 6.22 10.36
N GLU A 931 -7.75 5.62 9.34
CA GLU A 931 -8.25 4.24 9.33
C GLU A 931 -7.14 3.30 8.85
N VAL A 932 -6.51 2.59 9.79
CA VAL A 932 -5.45 1.63 9.50
C VAL A 932 -5.98 0.20 9.40
N ARG A 933 -5.14 -0.72 8.93
CA ARG A 933 -5.44 -2.17 8.89
C ARG A 933 -4.53 -2.92 9.84
N ALA A 934 -5.08 -3.25 11.01
CA ALA A 934 -4.36 -3.88 12.12
C ALA A 934 -4.73 -5.35 12.29
N TYR A 935 -3.86 -6.12 12.94
CA TYR A 935 -4.16 -7.47 13.41
C TYR A 935 -4.48 -7.47 14.91
N ALA A 936 -5.46 -8.28 15.32
CA ALA A 936 -5.79 -8.44 16.74
C ALA A 936 -4.74 -9.25 17.52
N ASN A 937 -3.94 -10.07 16.84
CA ASN A 937 -2.81 -10.77 17.44
C ASN A 937 -1.60 -9.81 17.55
N PRO A 938 -1.04 -9.56 18.76
CA PRO A 938 0.03 -8.57 18.93
C PRO A 938 1.31 -8.88 18.16
N ALA A 939 1.72 -10.15 18.07
CA ALA A 939 2.93 -10.53 17.34
C ALA A 939 2.76 -10.35 15.81
N ALA A 940 1.57 -10.65 15.29
CA ALA A 940 1.21 -10.39 13.90
C ALA A 940 1.18 -8.89 13.58
N GLU A 941 0.63 -8.06 14.49
CA GLU A 941 0.60 -6.61 14.32
C GLU A 941 1.99 -5.99 14.40
N LEU A 942 2.83 -6.45 15.34
CA LEU A 942 4.21 -6.00 15.48
C LEU A 942 5.02 -6.29 14.21
N VAL A 943 4.90 -7.49 13.63
CA VAL A 943 5.53 -7.84 12.33
C VAL A 943 4.97 -6.99 11.19
N SER A 944 3.64 -6.79 11.14
CA SER A 944 3.00 -5.97 10.11
C SER A 944 3.48 -4.52 10.15
N THR A 945 3.55 -3.93 11.35
CA THR A 945 3.98 -2.55 11.59
C THR A 945 5.48 -2.38 11.36
N ALA A 946 6.31 -3.31 11.85
CA ALA A 946 7.77 -3.29 11.65
C ALA A 946 8.20 -3.38 10.18
N ILE A 947 7.37 -3.96 9.30
CA ILE A 947 7.60 -3.96 7.84
C ILE A 947 6.98 -2.70 7.21
N THR A 948 5.74 -2.36 7.55
CA THR A 948 4.98 -1.30 6.87
C THR A 948 5.51 0.10 7.21
N ASP A 949 5.66 0.41 8.50
CA ASP A 949 5.92 1.76 8.97
C ASP A 949 7.41 2.12 8.83
N ALA A 950 8.31 1.16 9.04
CA ALA A 950 9.75 1.35 8.84
C ALA A 950 10.07 1.79 7.40
N GLU A 951 9.44 1.17 6.41
CA GLU A 951 9.67 1.50 4.99
C GLU A 951 9.04 2.84 4.60
N ILE A 952 7.89 3.23 5.19
CA ILE A 952 7.32 4.58 5.04
C ILE A 952 8.24 5.63 5.67
N VAL A 953 8.72 5.41 6.89
CA VAL A 953 9.63 6.33 7.61
C VAL A 953 10.97 6.46 6.87
N GLN A 954 11.53 5.37 6.34
CA GLN A 954 12.73 5.39 5.50
C GLN A 954 12.51 6.14 4.18
N GLY A 955 11.33 5.98 3.57
CA GLY A 955 10.90 6.73 2.39
C GLY A 955 10.82 8.24 2.64
N ILE A 956 10.11 8.67 3.70
CA ILE A 956 10.01 10.09 4.07
C ILE A 956 11.40 10.66 4.42
N GLY A 957 12.22 9.88 5.14
CA GLY A 957 13.59 10.24 5.49
C GLY A 957 14.53 10.52 4.31
N ARG A 958 14.16 10.16 3.07
CA ARG A 958 14.94 10.47 1.86
C ARG A 958 15.01 11.98 1.57
N ALA A 959 13.95 12.72 1.88
CA ALA A 959 13.92 14.18 1.75
C ALA A 959 14.80 14.91 2.77
N ARG A 960 15.33 14.19 3.79
CA ARG A 960 16.13 14.74 4.90
C ARG A 960 15.44 15.91 5.64
N GLY A 961 14.10 15.87 5.76
CA GLY A 961 13.27 16.97 6.29
C GLY A 961 13.77 17.63 7.60
N ILE A 962 14.26 16.84 8.55
CA ILE A 962 14.83 17.33 9.83
C ILE A 962 16.13 18.15 9.68
N ASN A 963 16.79 18.14 8.52
CA ASN A 963 17.97 18.97 8.22
C ASN A 963 17.65 20.18 7.31
N ARG A 964 16.39 20.37 6.90
CA ARG A 964 15.99 21.52 6.08
C ARG A 964 15.92 22.79 6.91
N THR A 965 16.04 23.92 6.22
CA THR A 965 15.93 25.28 6.74
C THR A 965 14.78 26.03 6.04
N GLU A 966 14.51 27.26 6.48
CA GLU A 966 13.55 28.16 5.81
C GLU A 966 13.89 28.43 4.34
N GLN A 967 15.16 28.30 3.93
CA GLN A 967 15.61 28.54 2.56
C GLN A 967 15.32 27.33 1.64
N ASP A 968 15.39 26.12 2.19
CA ASP A 968 15.25 24.85 1.47
C ASP A 968 14.13 23.92 1.99
N PRO A 969 12.89 24.40 2.27
CA PRO A 969 11.83 23.56 2.82
C PRO A 969 11.39 22.46 1.83
N VAL A 970 10.72 21.43 2.37
CA VAL A 970 10.18 20.31 1.60
C VAL A 970 8.72 20.02 1.97
N ARG A 971 7.89 19.74 0.96
CA ARG A 971 6.52 19.25 1.12
C ARG A 971 6.48 17.73 0.93
N VAL A 972 5.95 17.02 1.91
CA VAL A 972 5.77 15.56 1.90
C VAL A 972 4.29 15.25 1.73
N TRP A 973 3.94 14.62 0.61
CA TRP A 973 2.61 14.10 0.33
C TRP A 973 2.55 12.62 0.70
N LEU A 974 1.95 12.31 1.85
CA LEU A 974 1.79 10.94 2.35
C LEU A 974 0.46 10.34 1.87
N PHE A 975 0.52 9.61 0.76
CA PHE A 975 -0.58 8.86 0.18
C PHE A 975 -0.63 7.43 0.78
N ALA A 976 -0.80 7.33 2.10
CA ALA A 976 -0.84 6.06 2.83
C ALA A 976 -1.78 6.13 4.05
N ASP A 977 -2.65 5.12 4.21
CA ASP A 977 -3.47 4.97 5.42
C ASP A 977 -2.66 4.20 6.50
N VAL A 978 -1.71 4.91 7.11
CA VAL A 978 -0.82 4.54 8.24
C VAL A 978 -0.78 5.68 9.27
N VAL A 979 -0.15 5.48 10.43
CA VAL A 979 0.11 6.56 11.39
C VAL A 979 1.60 6.62 11.70
N THR A 980 2.28 7.65 11.22
CA THR A 980 3.73 7.84 11.39
C THR A 980 4.07 8.58 12.69
N PRO A 981 5.30 8.45 13.24
CA PRO A 981 5.78 9.27 14.36
C PRO A 981 5.96 10.77 14.05
N LEU A 982 5.78 11.17 12.79
CA LEU A 982 5.88 12.56 12.34
C LEU A 982 4.61 13.35 12.68
N LEU A 983 4.76 14.65 12.92
CA LEU A 983 3.64 15.58 12.92
C LEU A 983 3.06 15.68 11.50
N VAL A 984 1.73 15.79 11.40
CA VAL A 984 1.03 16.01 10.14
C VAL A 984 0.46 17.43 10.15
N ASP A 985 0.75 18.23 9.13
CA ASP A 985 0.23 19.59 8.99
C ASP A 985 -1.23 19.59 8.55
N GLU A 986 -1.58 18.69 7.62
CA GLU A 986 -2.91 18.63 7.02
C GLU A 986 -3.36 17.18 6.75
N LEU A 987 -4.60 16.86 7.15
CA LEU A 987 -5.28 15.62 6.79
C LEU A 987 -6.33 15.89 5.71
N LEU A 988 -6.09 15.35 4.52
CA LEU A 988 -6.88 15.57 3.31
C LEU A 988 -7.65 14.31 2.90
N ASP A 989 -8.72 14.44 2.12
CA ASP A 989 -9.38 13.32 1.45
C ASP A 989 -9.20 13.39 -0.07
N TRP A 990 -8.85 12.26 -0.69
CA TRP A 990 -8.63 12.19 -2.14
C TRP A 990 -9.86 12.53 -2.98
N ARG A 991 -11.07 12.42 -2.42
CA ARG A 991 -12.30 12.77 -3.14
C ARG A 991 -12.39 14.27 -3.44
N ASP A 992 -11.82 15.08 -2.55
CA ASP A 992 -11.78 16.53 -2.66
C ASP A 992 -10.44 17.01 -3.27
N LEU A 993 -9.37 16.23 -3.10
CA LEU A 993 -8.04 16.47 -3.70
C LEU A 993 -7.86 15.95 -5.15
N ALA A 994 -8.69 15.02 -5.63
CA ALA A 994 -8.54 14.50 -6.99
C ALA A 994 -8.87 15.58 -8.06
N PRO A 995 -7.99 15.81 -9.05
CA PRO A 995 -8.26 16.75 -10.13
C PRO A 995 -9.29 16.19 -11.15
N GLY A 996 -10.25 17.01 -11.55
CA GLY A 996 -11.18 16.73 -12.66
C GLY A 996 -10.52 16.91 -14.05
N SER A 997 -11.18 16.52 -15.14
CA SER A 997 -10.57 16.53 -16.49
C SER A 997 -9.98 17.88 -16.92
N VAL A 998 -10.60 19.01 -16.55
CA VAL A 998 -10.09 20.36 -16.88
C VAL A 998 -8.84 20.69 -16.05
N GLU A 999 -8.83 20.33 -14.77
CA GLU A 999 -7.69 20.51 -13.86
C GLU A 999 -6.54 19.58 -14.27
N ARG A 1000 -6.82 18.35 -14.70
CA ARG A 1000 -5.82 17.42 -15.25
C ARG A 1000 -5.16 17.94 -16.52
N MET A 1001 -5.91 18.61 -17.39
CA MET A 1001 -5.35 19.31 -18.55
C MET A 1001 -4.39 20.43 -18.12
N ALA A 1002 -4.77 21.23 -17.10
CA ALA A 1002 -3.90 22.25 -16.53
C ALA A 1002 -2.61 21.67 -15.92
N CYS A 1003 -2.72 20.57 -15.18
CA CYS A 1003 -1.56 19.90 -14.57
C CYS A 1003 -0.55 19.37 -15.60
N ARG A 1004 -1.00 19.07 -16.83
CA ARG A 1004 -0.14 18.69 -17.96
C ARG A 1004 0.57 19.88 -18.62
N GLY A 1005 0.28 21.10 -18.18
CA GLY A 1005 1.04 22.31 -18.48
C GLY A 1005 0.64 23.09 -19.72
N ILE A 1006 -0.26 22.58 -20.57
CA ILE A 1006 -0.86 23.33 -21.68
C ILE A 1006 -2.38 23.28 -21.56
N PHE A 1007 -3.00 24.42 -21.29
CA PHE A 1007 -4.44 24.58 -21.14
C PHE A 1007 -5.03 25.30 -22.35
N LEU A 1008 -6.10 24.75 -22.94
CA LEU A 1008 -6.82 25.33 -24.08
C LEU A 1008 -8.21 25.79 -23.65
N ALA A 1009 -8.60 27.05 -23.88
CA ALA A 1009 -9.96 27.50 -23.53
C ALA A 1009 -11.08 26.96 -24.44
N SER A 1010 -10.73 26.45 -25.62
CA SER A 1010 -11.67 25.85 -26.58
C SER A 1010 -11.97 24.40 -26.17
N PRO A 1011 -13.20 24.04 -25.76
CA PRO A 1011 -13.52 22.67 -25.36
C PRO A 1011 -13.40 21.67 -26.53
N SER A 1012 -13.59 22.15 -27.76
CA SER A 1012 -13.41 21.36 -28.98
C SER A 1012 -11.95 21.01 -29.24
N ASP A 1013 -11.04 21.97 -29.05
CA ASP A 1013 -9.61 21.72 -29.24
C ASP A 1013 -9.01 20.98 -28.04
N ALA A 1014 -9.47 21.26 -26.81
CA ALA A 1014 -9.13 20.48 -25.63
C ALA A 1014 -9.50 18.98 -25.81
N ALA A 1015 -10.66 18.66 -26.39
CA ALA A 1015 -11.04 17.27 -26.66
C ALA A 1015 -10.25 16.60 -27.79
N ARG A 1016 -9.71 17.38 -28.73
CA ARG A 1016 -8.79 16.87 -29.78
C ARG A 1016 -7.37 16.68 -29.24
N ALA A 1017 -6.90 17.61 -28.42
CA ALA A 1017 -5.57 17.56 -27.81
C ALA A 1017 -5.47 16.52 -26.69
N TYR A 1018 -6.53 16.32 -25.91
CA TYR A 1018 -6.58 15.43 -24.76
C TYR A 1018 -7.78 14.45 -24.83
N PRO A 1019 -7.81 13.54 -25.81
CA PRO A 1019 -8.91 12.60 -26.00
C PRO A 1019 -9.08 11.61 -24.82
N ASP A 1020 -8.02 11.41 -24.02
CA ASP A 1020 -8.07 10.60 -22.79
C ASP A 1020 -8.76 11.33 -21.61
N LEU A 1021 -8.75 12.66 -21.61
CA LEU A 1021 -9.44 13.49 -20.61
C LEU A 1021 -10.87 13.84 -21.02
N PHE A 1022 -11.10 14.02 -22.32
CA PHE A 1022 -12.39 14.40 -22.90
C PHE A 1022 -12.70 13.52 -24.14
N GLY A 1023 -13.25 12.33 -23.91
CA GLY A 1023 -13.52 11.35 -24.97
C GLY A 1023 -14.49 11.82 -26.09
N THR A 1024 -15.17 12.96 -25.92
CA THR A 1024 -15.90 13.67 -26.97
C THR A 1024 -15.86 15.18 -26.74
N VAL A 1025 -16.13 15.97 -27.80
CA VAL A 1025 -16.29 17.43 -27.70
C VAL A 1025 -17.40 17.84 -26.71
N GLU A 1026 -18.50 17.08 -26.64
CA GLU A 1026 -19.57 17.32 -25.67
C GLU A 1026 -19.14 17.01 -24.23
N ALA A 1027 -18.33 15.96 -24.02
CA ALA A 1027 -17.71 15.71 -22.71
C ALA A 1027 -16.76 16.86 -22.32
N GLY A 1028 -16.02 17.42 -23.28
CA GLY A 1028 -15.23 18.64 -23.12
C GLY A 1028 -16.09 19.82 -22.66
N LYS A 1029 -17.12 20.20 -23.42
CA LYS A 1029 -18.04 21.30 -23.06
C LYS A 1029 -18.61 21.13 -21.64
N LYS A 1030 -19.13 19.95 -21.31
CA LYS A 1030 -19.68 19.65 -19.98
C LYS A 1030 -18.63 19.74 -18.87
N ALA A 1031 -17.38 19.37 -19.15
CA ALA A 1031 -16.30 19.51 -18.17
C ALA A 1031 -15.95 20.98 -17.89
N PHE A 1032 -15.90 21.84 -18.92
CA PHE A 1032 -15.65 23.28 -18.77
C PHE A 1032 -16.82 24.00 -18.06
N GLN A 1033 -18.06 23.62 -18.37
CA GLN A 1033 -19.24 24.18 -17.70
C GLN A 1033 -19.24 23.87 -16.18
N ARG A 1034 -18.93 22.63 -15.79
CA ARG A 1034 -18.78 22.24 -14.35
C ARG A 1034 -17.67 23.00 -13.62
N TRP A 1035 -16.63 23.39 -14.35
CA TRP A 1035 -15.49 24.16 -13.84
C TRP A 1035 -15.81 25.67 -13.72
N GLY A 1036 -16.91 26.13 -14.33
CA GLY A 1036 -17.43 27.49 -14.19
C GLY A 1036 -16.83 28.50 -15.18
N VAL A 1037 -16.66 28.12 -16.44
CA VAL A 1037 -16.30 29.03 -17.55
C VAL A 1037 -17.54 29.31 -18.39
N GLU A 1038 -18.07 30.54 -18.32
CA GLU A 1038 -19.14 31.01 -19.22
C GLU A 1038 -18.58 31.47 -20.59
N LYS A 1039 -19.48 31.66 -21.58
CA LYS A 1039 -19.12 32.13 -22.92
C LYS A 1039 -18.64 33.59 -22.93
N GLY A 1040 -17.36 33.81 -22.69
CA GLY A 1040 -16.68 35.09 -22.95
C GLY A 1040 -15.73 35.54 -21.84
N GLU A 1041 -15.96 35.11 -20.60
CA GLU A 1041 -15.15 35.50 -19.44
C GLU A 1041 -14.03 34.49 -19.19
N VAL A 1042 -12.93 34.69 -19.91
CA VAL A 1042 -11.72 33.85 -19.85
C VAL A 1042 -10.60 34.54 -19.03
N GLY A 1043 -10.94 35.59 -18.28
CA GLY A 1043 -10.01 36.51 -17.61
C GLY A 1043 -9.38 35.96 -16.33
N ASP A 1044 -10.18 35.38 -15.44
CA ASP A 1044 -9.74 34.89 -14.10
C ASP A 1044 -9.16 33.47 -14.11
N ILE A 1045 -9.10 32.84 -15.29
CA ILE A 1045 -8.52 31.51 -15.48
C ILE A 1045 -7.06 31.40 -15.00
N PRO A 1046 -6.14 32.36 -15.27
CA PRO A 1046 -4.76 32.28 -14.77
C PRO A 1046 -4.70 32.23 -13.24
N LEU A 1047 -5.49 33.07 -12.56
CA LEU A 1047 -5.48 33.12 -11.10
C LEU A 1047 -6.02 31.82 -10.51
N ARG A 1048 -7.10 31.24 -11.06
CA ARG A 1048 -7.60 29.93 -10.59
C ARG A 1048 -6.58 28.81 -10.86
N LEU A 1049 -5.92 28.81 -12.02
CA LEU A 1049 -4.89 27.81 -12.35
C LEU A 1049 -3.70 27.85 -11.36
N VAL A 1050 -3.30 29.04 -10.91
CA VAL A 1050 -2.21 29.21 -9.93
C VAL A 1050 -2.67 28.98 -8.48
N THR A 1051 -3.89 29.38 -8.13
CA THR A 1051 -4.38 29.32 -6.73
C THR A 1051 -5.08 28.02 -6.34
N LEU A 1052 -5.49 27.17 -7.28
CA LEU A 1052 -6.46 26.07 -7.02
C LEU A 1052 -6.07 25.11 -5.88
N ARG A 1053 -4.77 24.87 -5.61
CA ARG A 1053 -4.30 24.02 -4.49
C ARG A 1053 -3.00 24.46 -3.79
N GLY A 1054 -2.48 25.66 -4.08
CA GLY A 1054 -1.17 26.08 -3.59
C GLY A 1054 -0.01 25.42 -4.33
N MET A 1055 -0.17 25.31 -5.67
CA MET A 1055 0.92 25.08 -6.62
C MET A 1055 2.02 26.14 -6.38
N SER A 1056 3.28 25.77 -6.58
CA SER A 1056 4.42 26.59 -6.14
C SER A 1056 4.35 28.02 -6.72
N PRO A 1057 4.52 29.09 -5.93
CA PRO A 1057 4.47 30.47 -6.43
C PRO A 1057 5.45 30.78 -7.57
N THR A 1058 6.48 29.96 -7.74
CA THR A 1058 7.49 30.00 -8.82
C THR A 1058 6.91 29.61 -10.20
N SER A 1059 5.79 28.90 -10.25
CA SER A 1059 5.21 28.39 -11.50
C SER A 1059 4.30 29.41 -12.19
N GLY A 1060 4.92 30.42 -12.81
CA GLY A 1060 4.22 31.32 -13.71
C GLY A 1060 3.51 30.60 -14.85
N VAL A 1061 2.40 31.16 -15.32
CA VAL A 1061 1.76 30.79 -16.59
C VAL A 1061 1.83 31.96 -17.55
N TRP A 1062 2.05 31.69 -18.83
CA TRP A 1062 1.99 32.68 -19.90
C TRP A 1062 0.84 32.35 -20.84
N ALA A 1063 0.21 33.38 -21.40
CA ALA A 1063 -0.94 33.25 -22.27
C ALA A 1063 -0.51 33.21 -23.75
N PHE A 1064 -1.33 32.64 -24.61
CA PHE A 1064 -1.11 32.64 -26.06
C PHE A 1064 -2.43 32.63 -26.82
N THR A 1065 -2.39 33.13 -28.05
CA THR A 1065 -3.46 32.93 -29.03
C THR A 1065 -3.01 32.01 -30.16
N TYR A 1066 -3.95 31.22 -30.67
CA TYR A 1066 -3.70 30.29 -31.76
C TYR A 1066 -4.94 30.16 -32.65
N ARG A 1067 -4.77 29.72 -33.90
CA ARG A 1067 -5.87 29.45 -34.83
C ARG A 1067 -5.51 28.27 -35.73
N PRO A 1068 -6.16 27.10 -35.60
CA PRO A 1068 -5.99 25.99 -36.53
C PRO A 1068 -6.39 26.38 -37.97
N LYS A 1069 -5.76 25.79 -38.98
CA LYS A 1069 -6.08 26.01 -40.39
C LYS A 1069 -7.36 25.25 -40.79
N GLY A 1070 -8.35 25.97 -41.31
CA GLY A 1070 -9.59 25.36 -41.82
C GLY A 1070 -10.76 26.34 -41.93
N ALA A 1071 -11.76 26.00 -42.74
CA ALA A 1071 -12.97 26.81 -42.88
C ALA A 1071 -13.75 26.86 -41.55
N GLY A 1072 -14.11 28.06 -41.11
CA GLY A 1072 -14.85 28.29 -39.86
C GLY A 1072 -13.99 28.31 -38.57
N GLN A 1073 -12.68 28.07 -38.66
CA GLN A 1073 -11.79 28.16 -37.50
C GLN A 1073 -11.63 29.61 -37.02
N ARG A 1074 -11.70 29.81 -35.70
CA ARG A 1074 -11.57 31.11 -35.03
C ARG A 1074 -10.28 31.16 -34.22
N THR A 1075 -9.77 32.36 -33.97
CA THR A 1075 -8.68 32.54 -33.00
C THR A 1075 -9.17 32.15 -31.61
N GLN A 1076 -8.40 31.30 -30.94
CA GLN A 1076 -8.64 30.80 -29.59
C GLN A 1076 -7.51 31.26 -28.67
N ARG A 1077 -7.75 31.20 -27.35
CA ARG A 1077 -6.76 31.50 -26.32
C ARG A 1077 -6.37 30.23 -25.56
N GLY A 1078 -5.12 30.18 -25.12
CA GLY A 1078 -4.58 29.12 -24.28
C GLY A 1078 -3.56 29.69 -23.29
N TRP A 1079 -3.13 28.83 -22.37
CA TRP A 1079 -2.12 29.14 -21.36
C TRP A 1079 -1.13 27.98 -21.28
N ALA A 1080 0.13 28.30 -21.12
CA ALA A 1080 1.17 27.32 -20.88
C ALA A 1080 1.94 27.65 -19.60
N ARG A 1081 2.42 26.63 -18.90
CA ARG A 1081 3.36 26.81 -17.79
C ARG A 1081 4.69 27.35 -18.33
N THR A 1082 5.39 28.18 -17.57
CA THR A 1082 6.63 28.87 -18.00
C THR A 1082 7.75 27.94 -18.45
N GLU A 1083 7.74 26.67 -18.04
CA GLU A 1083 8.66 25.61 -18.46
C GLU A 1083 8.50 25.17 -19.93
N PHE A 1084 7.36 25.46 -20.57
CA PHE A 1084 7.16 25.23 -21.99
C PHE A 1084 7.54 26.49 -22.77
N ASP A 1085 8.47 26.36 -23.71
CA ASP A 1085 8.80 27.45 -24.63
C ASP A 1085 7.74 27.60 -25.74
N PRO A 1086 7.65 28.76 -26.41
CA PRO A 1086 6.65 28.98 -27.46
C PRO A 1086 6.71 27.97 -28.61
N GLU A 1087 7.90 27.44 -28.93
CA GLU A 1087 8.06 26.39 -29.95
C GLU A 1087 7.50 25.03 -29.50
N ASP A 1088 7.62 24.66 -28.22
CA ASP A 1088 7.04 23.43 -27.69
C ASP A 1088 5.50 23.47 -27.74
N VAL A 1089 4.92 24.61 -27.35
CA VAL A 1089 3.47 24.83 -27.40
C VAL A 1089 2.98 24.83 -28.84
N TRP A 1090 3.69 25.48 -29.76
CA TRP A 1090 3.35 25.45 -31.19
C TRP A 1090 3.39 24.03 -31.75
N ARG A 1091 4.47 23.27 -31.52
CA ARG A 1091 4.56 21.86 -31.94
C ARG A 1091 3.46 21.00 -31.35
N PHE A 1092 3.20 21.11 -30.05
CA PHE A 1092 2.10 20.39 -29.39
C PHE A 1092 0.75 20.68 -30.06
N LEU A 1093 0.48 21.94 -30.37
CA LEU A 1093 -0.75 22.34 -31.07
C LEU A 1093 -0.82 21.77 -32.49
N GLU A 1094 0.26 21.79 -33.27
CA GLU A 1094 0.25 21.22 -34.63
C GLU A 1094 0.13 19.70 -34.65
N GLU A 1095 0.87 19.00 -33.78
CA GLU A 1095 0.80 17.54 -33.64
C GLU A 1095 -0.61 17.05 -33.25
N ARG A 1096 -1.39 17.88 -32.54
CA ARG A 1096 -2.72 17.53 -32.02
C ARG A 1096 -3.91 18.10 -32.81
N LEU A 1097 -3.76 19.31 -33.37
CA LEU A 1097 -4.85 20.05 -34.02
C LEU A 1097 -4.65 20.19 -35.54
N GLY A 1098 -3.48 19.83 -36.07
CA GLY A 1098 -3.06 20.09 -37.44
C GLY A 1098 -2.46 21.49 -37.62
N GLU A 1099 -1.98 21.77 -38.84
CA GLU A 1099 -1.31 23.02 -39.24
C GLU A 1099 -2.02 24.28 -38.69
N LEU A 1100 -1.26 25.19 -38.09
CA LEU A 1100 -1.81 26.46 -37.57
C LEU A 1100 -1.77 27.57 -38.62
N ALA A 1101 -2.87 28.34 -38.69
CA ALA A 1101 -2.99 29.55 -39.50
C ALA A 1101 -2.65 30.84 -38.73
N ALA A 1102 -2.35 30.74 -37.43
CA ALA A 1102 -1.73 31.76 -36.58
C ALA A 1102 -1.33 31.14 -35.22
N PHE A 1103 -0.23 31.62 -34.64
CA PHE A 1103 0.17 31.41 -33.26
C PHE A 1103 0.85 32.69 -32.76
N THR A 1104 0.54 33.16 -31.55
CA THR A 1104 1.10 34.39 -30.98
C THR A 1104 1.22 34.25 -29.46
N PRO A 1105 2.43 34.20 -28.89
CA PRO A 1105 2.60 34.31 -27.44
C PRO A 1105 2.18 35.71 -26.96
N GLU A 1106 1.49 35.78 -25.83
CA GLU A 1106 1.16 37.00 -25.10
C GLU A 1106 2.13 37.15 -23.91
N ASP A 1107 2.29 38.37 -23.37
CA ASP A 1107 3.29 38.77 -22.36
C ASP A 1107 3.80 37.63 -21.46
N ARG A 1108 5.03 37.17 -21.74
CA ARG A 1108 5.71 36.18 -20.91
C ARG A 1108 6.29 36.93 -19.70
N PRO A 1109 5.88 36.63 -18.45
CA PRO A 1109 6.62 37.12 -17.30
C PRO A 1109 8.06 36.61 -17.41
N GLU A 1110 9.05 37.43 -17.06
CA GLU A 1110 10.43 36.94 -16.94
C GLU A 1110 10.40 35.72 -16.00
N PRO A 1111 10.98 34.58 -16.39
CA PRO A 1111 11.05 33.44 -15.48
C PRO A 1111 11.81 33.91 -14.25
N GLU A 1112 11.23 33.76 -13.04
CA GLU A 1112 12.01 33.90 -11.82
C GLU A 1112 13.25 33.01 -12.01
N PRO A 1113 14.48 33.56 -11.87
CA PRO A 1113 15.66 32.73 -11.98
C PRO A 1113 15.50 31.60 -10.96
N PRO A 1114 15.74 30.32 -11.35
CA PRO A 1114 15.52 29.20 -10.46
C PRO A 1114 16.23 29.51 -9.16
N ARG A 1115 15.46 29.58 -8.06
CA ARG A 1115 16.00 29.97 -6.75
C ARG A 1115 17.27 29.14 -6.55
N PRO A 1116 18.44 29.79 -6.39
CA PRO A 1116 19.68 29.05 -6.42
C PRO A 1116 19.55 27.93 -5.39
N GLY A 1117 19.86 26.71 -5.80
CA GLY A 1117 20.13 25.65 -4.82
C GLY A 1117 21.14 26.22 -3.82
N PRO A 1118 21.05 25.85 -2.52
CA PRO A 1118 21.96 26.37 -1.52
C PRO A 1118 23.38 26.28 -2.09
N PRO A 1119 24.13 27.40 -2.15
CA PRO A 1119 25.40 27.41 -2.86
C PRO A 1119 26.24 26.26 -2.32
N ASP A 1120 26.95 25.54 -3.23
CA ASP A 1120 27.98 24.57 -2.83
C ASP A 1120 28.73 25.20 -1.68
N ALA A 1121 28.56 24.61 -0.48
CA ALA A 1121 28.91 25.29 0.76
C ALA A 1121 30.34 25.79 0.57
N PRO A 1122 30.60 27.12 0.64
CA PRO A 1122 31.93 27.62 0.35
C PRO A 1122 32.86 26.81 1.25
N SER A 1123 33.95 26.32 0.66
CA SER A 1123 34.97 25.58 1.41
C SER A 1123 35.64 26.59 2.34
N VAL A 1124 34.93 26.94 3.42
CA VAL A 1124 35.42 27.78 4.50
C VAL A 1124 36.60 27.01 5.04
N PRO A 1125 37.84 27.50 4.80
CA PRO A 1125 38.99 26.91 5.42
C PRO A 1125 38.87 27.35 6.88
N TRP A 1126 38.20 26.53 7.69
CA TRP A 1126 38.27 26.69 9.13
C TRP A 1126 39.74 26.74 9.48
N PRO A 1127 40.15 27.77 10.25
CA PRO A 1127 41.52 28.23 10.26
C PRO A 1127 42.44 27.07 10.57
N SER A 1128 43.42 26.83 9.70
CA SER A 1128 44.49 25.90 9.97
C SER A 1128 45.01 26.19 11.37
N ILE A 1129 44.90 25.21 12.28
CA ILE A 1129 45.54 25.28 13.59
C ILE A 1129 47.04 25.18 13.34
N GLY A 1130 47.60 26.32 12.95
CA GLY A 1130 49.01 26.50 12.71
C GLY A 1130 49.72 26.24 14.01
N ARG A 1131 50.67 25.29 13.97
CA ARG A 1131 51.61 25.07 15.06
C ARG A 1131 52.33 26.38 15.36
N ASN A 1132 51.94 27.07 16.42
CA ASN A 1132 52.76 28.07 17.10
C ASN A 1132 52.23 28.25 18.52
N VAL A 1133 52.87 27.56 19.46
CA VAL A 1133 52.77 27.83 20.89
C VAL A 1133 53.80 28.91 21.21
N PRO A 1134 53.41 30.13 21.62
CA PRO A 1134 54.29 31.01 22.37
C PRO A 1134 54.27 30.57 23.86
N PRO A 1135 55.42 30.37 24.52
CA PRO A 1135 55.47 30.12 25.96
C PRO A 1135 55.30 31.43 26.75
N ASN A 1136 54.74 31.31 27.96
CA ASN A 1136 54.54 32.37 28.98
C ASN A 1136 53.59 33.54 28.65
N ALA A 1137 52.46 33.60 29.37
CA ALA A 1137 52.11 34.74 30.22
C ALA A 1137 51.10 34.33 31.31
N SER A 1138 51.18 34.95 32.48
CA SER A 1138 50.43 34.63 33.69
C SER A 1138 49.23 35.58 33.96
N GLY A 1139 48.15 35.05 34.54
CA GLY A 1139 46.94 35.77 34.99
C GLY A 1139 45.69 35.28 34.24
N GLY A 1140 44.48 35.23 34.83
CA GLY A 1140 44.01 35.53 36.18
C GLY A 1140 42.48 35.24 36.24
N LEU A 1141 41.98 34.85 37.41
CA LEU A 1141 40.57 34.46 37.73
C LEU A 1141 39.53 35.59 37.48
N PRO A 1142 38.19 35.41 37.59
CA PRO A 1142 37.39 34.24 38.09
C PRO A 1142 36.26 33.79 37.12
N GLY A 1143 35.42 32.78 37.38
CA GLY A 1143 35.32 31.77 38.43
C GLY A 1143 33.88 31.22 38.56
N LEU A 1144 33.69 29.97 38.96
CA LEU A 1144 32.43 29.41 39.50
C LEU A 1144 32.71 28.06 40.20
N SER A 1145 32.63 28.06 41.53
CA SER A 1145 32.37 26.91 42.42
C SER A 1145 30.97 26.33 42.17
N GLU A 1146 30.57 25.10 42.51
CA GLU A 1146 31.11 23.94 43.28
C GLU A 1146 30.45 22.69 42.60
N VAL A 1147 30.98 21.46 42.65
CA VAL A 1147 30.88 20.48 43.76
C VAL A 1147 32.08 19.53 43.69
N GLY A 1148 32.68 19.21 44.84
CA GLY A 1148 33.91 18.40 44.90
C GLY A 1148 33.70 16.88 45.04
N LEU A 1149 34.66 16.11 44.54
CA LEU A 1149 34.96 14.75 44.99
C LEU A 1149 36.48 14.61 45.18
N SER A 1150 36.90 14.04 46.32
CA SER A 1150 38.29 13.99 46.75
C SER A 1150 39.06 12.79 46.19
N LEU A 1151 40.28 13.02 45.70
CA LEU A 1151 41.28 11.97 45.42
C LEU A 1151 42.32 11.90 46.56
N PRO A 1152 42.72 10.70 47.03
CA PRO A 1152 43.96 10.50 47.77
C PRO A 1152 45.18 10.38 46.83
N PRO A 1153 46.42 10.63 47.30
CA PRO A 1153 47.50 11.10 46.42
C PRO A 1153 48.49 10.06 45.89
N SER A 1154 49.18 10.50 44.82
CA SER A 1154 50.32 9.88 44.13
C SER A 1154 51.46 9.32 44.98
N ARG A 1155 52.11 8.26 44.45
CA ARG A 1155 53.58 8.15 44.41
C ARG A 1155 54.09 7.51 43.11
N SER A 1156 54.96 8.25 42.43
CA SER A 1156 56.02 7.78 41.52
C SER A 1156 57.35 8.39 42.04
N PRO A 1157 58.52 8.24 41.39
CA PRO A 1157 58.97 7.27 40.38
C PRO A 1157 60.30 6.57 40.79
N VAL A 1158 60.80 5.59 40.01
CA VAL A 1158 62.26 5.30 39.90
C VAL A 1158 62.59 4.94 38.44
N LEU A 1159 63.80 5.32 38.01
CA LEU A 1159 64.36 5.27 36.65
C LEU A 1159 65.36 4.10 36.44
N ALA A 1160 65.90 4.05 35.21
CA ALA A 1160 67.19 3.44 34.80
C ALA A 1160 67.17 1.92 34.47
N GLU A 1161 67.49 1.53 33.22
CA GLU A 1161 68.82 1.08 32.70
C GLU A 1161 69.01 -0.47 32.88
N ASP A 1162 69.67 -1.26 32.02
CA ASP A 1162 70.44 -1.01 30.80
C ASP A 1162 70.64 -2.28 29.91
N LEU A 1163 71.22 -2.11 28.71
CA LEU A 1163 72.10 -3.04 27.94
C LEU A 1163 71.77 -4.56 27.67
N ARG A 1164 71.42 -4.85 26.40
CA ARG A 1164 72.11 -5.71 25.36
C ARG A 1164 73.37 -6.55 25.71
N PRO A 1165 73.86 -7.52 24.86
CA PRO A 1165 73.24 -8.33 23.76
C PRO A 1165 73.84 -9.77 23.48
N GLN A 1166 73.46 -10.39 22.32
CA GLN A 1166 74.14 -11.47 21.53
C GLN A 1166 74.16 -12.92 22.11
N THR A 1167 74.29 -14.05 21.37
CA THR A 1167 74.66 -14.45 19.97
C THR A 1167 73.70 -15.57 19.45
N GLY A 1168 73.62 -16.03 18.17
CA GLY A 1168 74.47 -15.88 16.97
C GLY A 1168 73.85 -16.52 15.68
N LEU A 1169 74.61 -16.53 14.57
CA LEU A 1169 74.21 -16.72 13.15
C LEU A 1169 74.55 -18.14 12.55
N PRO A 1170 74.70 -18.33 11.20
CA PRO A 1170 73.73 -18.37 10.08
C PRO A 1170 73.68 -19.81 9.47
N PRO A 1171 74.07 -20.21 8.22
CA PRO A 1171 74.02 -19.71 6.81
C PRO A 1171 73.10 -20.56 5.86
N ARG A 1172 72.89 -20.37 4.54
CA ARG A 1172 72.97 -19.26 3.52
C ARG A 1172 72.17 -19.69 2.25
N LYS A 1173 72.01 -18.78 1.26
CA LYS A 1173 71.58 -19.05 -0.15
C LYS A 1173 72.75 -19.57 -1.02
N PRO A 1174 72.57 -20.04 -2.28
CA PRO A 1174 72.34 -19.20 -3.50
C PRO A 1174 71.28 -19.80 -4.47
N GLY A 1175 70.89 -19.25 -5.63
CA GLY A 1175 71.18 -17.97 -6.34
C GLY A 1175 71.18 -18.13 -7.88
N ALA A 1176 70.87 -17.05 -8.65
CA ALA A 1176 71.06 -16.89 -10.12
C ALA A 1176 70.19 -17.76 -11.08
N SER A 1177 69.93 -17.43 -12.36
CA SER A 1177 69.98 -16.18 -13.18
C SER A 1177 69.42 -16.44 -14.61
N ALA A 1178 69.04 -15.39 -15.37
CA ALA A 1178 68.96 -15.33 -16.86
C ALA A 1178 67.88 -16.19 -17.59
N ALA A 1179 67.40 -15.85 -18.82
CA ALA A 1179 67.38 -14.61 -19.61
C ALA A 1179 66.50 -14.71 -20.90
N VAL A 1180 65.84 -13.60 -21.29
CA VAL A 1180 65.77 -13.01 -22.67
C VAL A 1180 65.00 -13.69 -23.85
N ARG A 1181 64.36 -12.81 -24.68
CA ARG A 1181 63.71 -12.94 -26.03
C ARG A 1181 62.26 -13.49 -26.06
N ALA A 1182 61.25 -12.75 -26.56
CA ALA A 1182 60.97 -12.20 -27.92
C ALA A 1182 60.42 -13.27 -28.90
N ALA A 1183 59.43 -13.07 -29.78
CA ALA A 1183 58.63 -11.90 -30.23
C ALA A 1183 57.24 -12.37 -30.77
N PRO A 1184 56.31 -11.49 -31.24
CA PRO A 1184 54.98 -11.86 -31.75
C PRO A 1184 55.01 -12.15 -33.28
N PRO A 1185 53.94 -12.66 -33.96
CA PRO A 1185 52.68 -11.94 -34.26
C PRO A 1185 51.44 -12.89 -34.10
N SER A 1186 50.23 -12.72 -34.68
CA SER A 1186 49.67 -11.78 -35.68
C SER A 1186 48.15 -11.57 -35.54
N ALA A 1187 47.66 -10.48 -36.15
CA ALA A 1187 46.27 -10.09 -36.41
C ALA A 1187 45.34 -11.15 -37.05
N GLY A 1188 44.03 -10.97 -36.85
CA GLY A 1188 42.96 -11.75 -37.49
C GLY A 1188 41.56 -11.26 -37.15
N ALA A 1189 41.16 -10.09 -37.66
CA ALA A 1189 39.81 -9.56 -37.46
C ALA A 1189 38.80 -10.23 -38.41
N ALA A 1190 37.65 -10.66 -37.88
CA ALA A 1190 36.48 -11.03 -38.68
C ALA A 1190 35.19 -10.75 -37.89
N THR A 1191 34.53 -9.65 -38.20
CA THR A 1191 33.20 -9.29 -37.72
C THR A 1191 32.12 -10.13 -38.39
N TRP A 1192 31.35 -10.92 -37.64
CA TRP A 1192 30.04 -11.43 -38.10
C TRP A 1192 29.05 -11.49 -36.92
N ASN A 1193 27.91 -10.83 -37.12
CA ASN A 1193 26.69 -10.81 -36.32
C ASN A 1193 25.57 -10.40 -37.31
N PRO A 1194 24.28 -10.75 -37.16
CA PRO A 1194 23.63 -11.62 -36.16
C PRO A 1194 22.79 -12.76 -36.82
N ILE A 1195 22.01 -13.50 -36.00
CA ILE A 1195 20.58 -13.89 -36.21
C ILE A 1195 20.24 -15.21 -35.48
N GLY A 1196 19.21 -15.17 -34.61
CA GLY A 1196 18.10 -16.13 -34.68
C GLY A 1196 18.00 -17.29 -33.68
N GLY A 1197 17.09 -17.14 -32.70
CA GLY A 1197 16.44 -18.24 -31.96
C GLY A 1197 17.25 -18.84 -30.79
N GLY A 1198 16.64 -19.33 -29.71
CA GLY A 1198 15.22 -19.31 -29.35
C GLY A 1198 14.81 -20.54 -28.52
N GLY A 1199 14.27 -20.31 -27.31
CA GLY A 1199 13.43 -21.28 -26.59
C GLY A 1199 14.09 -22.21 -25.55
N GLY A 1200 13.55 -22.16 -24.33
CA GLY A 1200 13.25 -23.35 -23.51
C GLY A 1200 14.38 -23.98 -22.69
N GLY A 1201 14.27 -23.88 -21.36
CA GLY A 1201 15.13 -24.54 -20.37
C GLY A 1201 14.85 -24.06 -18.97
#